data_AF-A0A944RQ21-F1
#
_entry.id   AF-A0A944RQ21-F1
#
_cell.length_a   1.000
_cell.length_b   1.000
_cell.length_c   1.000
_cell.angle_alpha   90.00
_cell.angle_beta   90.00
_cell.angle_gamma   90.00
#
_symmetry.space_group_name_H-M   'P 1'
#
loop_
_entity.id
_entity.type
_entity.pdbx_description
1 polymer ?
#
loop_
_entity_poly.entity_id
_entity_poly.type
_entity_poly.pdbx_seq_one_letter_code
_entity_poly.pdbx_strand_id
1 'polypeptide(L)'
;MVSIGGEKTTEEILRAETGDIRNLSRYEYYLVASIAISWALFQLALAGFLVIDSTKTRAIHLAFGMALLFLLYPCIKESSRPMGFLTERDRIPFVDYILAGLGVAAALYIAVDYEGIAMRAGIPVTRDLIAGSILVILLLEAARRIIGPALSVIALFFTLYAFLGPYMPDVFAFKGVSLRKYLGNISLSTEGIYGIPLGVSASIVYLFVLLGAILDKAGAGRFFTSLALSVLGQFKGGAAKAAVVSSGATGLISGSSIANIVTTGPFTIPLMKKIGYPPKKAAAIEVASSTDGQLMPPIMGAAAFIIAEYVNVPYLAVVKAAAIPAFVSYFGLFCITHLEASKLGIKGLRKEDLPSFTGTLKSGLHYLIPLGMLLYELVILRHSPELAAFRAILVLFGIIFYQEIRNAVLEKRGQGSAVLASLKIIRDGLIQGSKNMIAVALACAAAGIIVGVVNMGIGGMISNIVENLAMGNIFLLLLITALASLLIGMGLPTTATYIVMASLTAPIIVEVGGLYNYVIPIMSAHLFCFYFGILADDTPPVGLAAYAASAIAESEPIPTGIQGFLYDIRTSVIAFLFIFNPDLLLHGINNWPQGLLVFAMALVGMSAFECFAQNWCFTKNKWYDIPFFLAASFTLFHPGAVASFLNIDTSMKYYMFPVGLAIYGIVLFIQKMRIRRQEAT
;
A
#
# COMPACT_ATOMS: atom_id res chain seq x y z
N MET A 1 -22.24 10.07 31.25
CA MET A 1 -21.69 8.84 30.63
C MET A 1 -21.66 9.06 29.13
N VAL A 2 -20.51 9.48 28.61
CA VAL A 2 -20.27 9.73 27.18
C VAL A 2 -19.74 8.42 26.60
N SER A 3 -20.53 7.80 25.73
CA SER A 3 -20.13 6.61 24.97
C SER A 3 -19.03 7.01 23.97
N ILE A 4 -17.80 6.61 24.26
CA ILE A 4 -16.68 6.67 23.32
C ILE A 4 -16.67 5.35 22.56
N GLY A 5 -16.83 5.41 21.23
CA GLY A 5 -16.59 4.30 20.32
C GLY A 5 -17.83 3.49 19.96
N GLY A 6 -18.60 3.97 18.98
CA GLY A 6 -19.51 3.10 18.25
C GLY A 6 -18.69 2.15 17.37
N GLU A 7 -18.71 0.86 17.67
CA GLU A 7 -18.17 -0.17 16.78
C GLU A 7 -18.91 -0.10 15.44
N LYS A 8 -18.21 0.31 14.38
CA LYS A 8 -18.72 0.17 13.01
C LYS A 8 -18.79 -1.30 12.68
N THR A 9 -19.95 -1.79 12.27
CA THR A 9 -20.11 -3.18 11.83
C THR A 9 -19.24 -3.43 10.59
N THR A 10 -18.75 -4.67 10.40
CA THR A 10 -17.94 -5.09 9.25
C THR A 10 -18.53 -4.59 7.93
N GLU A 11 -19.87 -4.62 7.83
CA GLU A 11 -20.63 -4.17 6.66
C GLU A 11 -20.49 -2.67 6.36
N GLU A 12 -20.35 -1.81 7.39
CA GLU A 12 -20.14 -0.37 7.20
C GLU A 12 -18.72 -0.04 6.73
N ILE A 13 -17.72 -0.75 7.25
CA ILE A 13 -16.32 -0.63 6.81
C ILE A 13 -16.21 -1.12 5.36
N LEU A 14 -16.84 -2.26 5.05
CA LEU A 14 -16.94 -2.84 3.71
C LEU A 14 -17.57 -1.85 2.71
N ARG A 15 -18.75 -1.30 3.03
CA ARG A 15 -19.44 -0.34 2.15
C ARG A 15 -18.62 0.93 1.93
N ALA A 16 -17.85 1.37 2.93
CA ALA A 16 -16.99 2.54 2.81
C ALA A 16 -15.80 2.31 1.88
N GLU A 17 -15.21 1.11 1.86
CA GLU A 17 -14.10 0.77 0.97
C GLU A 17 -14.54 0.40 -0.45
N THR A 18 -15.65 -0.33 -0.60
CA THR A 18 -16.16 -0.72 -1.92
C THR A 18 -16.82 0.42 -2.69
N GLY A 19 -17.02 1.57 -2.03
CA GLY A 19 -17.73 2.73 -2.57
C GLY A 19 -19.24 2.56 -2.66
N ASP A 20 -19.80 1.53 -2.01
CA ASP A 20 -21.24 1.24 -1.95
C ASP A 20 -21.87 1.81 -0.67
N ILE A 21 -21.57 3.07 -0.35
CA ILE A 21 -22.12 3.75 0.83
C ILE A 21 -23.60 4.12 0.61
N ARG A 22 -24.00 4.37 -0.64
CA ARG A 22 -25.37 4.76 -1.02
C ARG A 22 -26.16 3.61 -1.64
N ASN A 23 -27.40 3.48 -1.22
CA ASN A 23 -28.42 2.66 -1.87
C ASN A 23 -29.01 3.45 -3.05
N LEU A 24 -28.36 3.36 -4.21
CA LEU A 24 -28.79 4.12 -5.39
C LEU A 24 -30.11 3.60 -5.97
N SER A 25 -31.00 4.50 -6.38
CA SER A 25 -32.12 4.14 -7.23
C SER A 25 -31.63 3.59 -8.58
N ARG A 26 -32.51 2.91 -9.33
CA ARG A 26 -32.14 2.29 -10.61
C ARG A 26 -31.52 3.29 -11.59
N TYR A 27 -32.05 4.51 -11.68
CA TYR A 27 -31.53 5.55 -12.58
C TYR A 27 -30.18 6.11 -12.12
N GLU A 28 -30.02 6.35 -10.82
CA GLU A 28 -28.76 6.81 -10.22
C GLU A 28 -27.65 5.76 -10.37
N TYR A 29 -27.98 4.48 -10.19
CA TYR A 29 -27.05 3.38 -10.45
C TYR A 29 -26.55 3.41 -11.89
N TYR A 30 -27.45 3.54 -12.88
CA TYR A 30 -27.03 3.60 -14.28
C TYR A 30 -26.21 4.84 -14.61
N LEU A 31 -26.53 6.00 -14.02
CA LEU A 31 -25.73 7.22 -14.17
C LEU A 31 -24.30 6.99 -13.66
N VAL A 32 -24.16 6.55 -12.41
CA VAL A 32 -22.86 6.31 -11.78
C VAL A 32 -22.08 5.20 -12.49
N ALA A 33 -22.75 4.10 -12.84
CA ALA A 33 -22.13 3.01 -13.59
C ALA A 33 -21.64 3.49 -14.96
N SER A 34 -22.40 4.35 -15.65
CA SER A 34 -21.98 4.90 -16.95
C SER A 34 -20.75 5.79 -16.84
N ILE A 35 -20.68 6.64 -15.82
CA ILE A 35 -19.50 7.48 -15.55
C ILE A 35 -18.29 6.59 -15.20
N ALA A 36 -18.48 5.59 -14.34
CA ALA A 36 -17.43 4.65 -13.93
C ALA A 36 -16.89 3.83 -15.11
N ILE A 37 -17.77 3.32 -15.96
CA ILE A 37 -17.37 2.59 -17.17
C ILE A 37 -16.69 3.54 -18.17
N SER A 38 -17.20 4.77 -18.34
CA SER A 38 -16.56 5.76 -19.22
C SER A 38 -15.15 6.11 -18.77
N TRP A 39 -14.92 6.25 -17.47
CA TRP A 39 -13.58 6.48 -16.93
C TRP A 39 -12.65 5.29 -17.22
N ALA A 40 -13.13 4.07 -17.01
CA ALA A 40 -12.35 2.86 -17.28
C ALA A 40 -12.00 2.71 -18.77
N LEU A 41 -12.97 2.95 -19.65
CA LEU A 41 -12.76 2.92 -21.10
C LEU A 41 -11.83 4.02 -21.57
N PHE A 42 -11.93 5.23 -21.01
CA PHE A 42 -11.01 6.32 -21.31
C PHE A 42 -9.56 5.95 -20.96
N GLN A 43 -9.34 5.36 -19.79
CA GLN A 43 -8.00 4.96 -19.33
C GLN A 43 -7.44 3.78 -20.14
N LEU A 44 -8.28 2.81 -20.50
CA LEU A 44 -7.90 1.74 -21.43
C LEU A 44 -7.58 2.29 -22.82
N ALA A 45 -8.32 3.28 -23.30
CA ALA A 45 -8.05 3.92 -24.58
C ALA A 45 -6.70 4.64 -24.57
N LEU A 46 -6.36 5.35 -23.48
CA LEU A 46 -5.09 6.04 -23.33
C LEU A 46 -3.87 5.11 -23.40
N ALA A 47 -3.96 3.92 -22.81
CA ALA A 47 -2.89 2.93 -22.89
C ALA A 47 -2.86 2.15 -24.21
N GLY A 48 -3.96 2.15 -24.95
CA GLY A 48 -4.10 1.41 -26.21
C GLY A 48 -3.74 2.23 -27.44
N PHE A 49 -4.52 3.29 -27.71
CA PHE A 49 -4.49 3.99 -29.00
C PHE A 49 -4.76 5.50 -28.92
N LEU A 50 -5.27 6.01 -27.80
CA LEU A 50 -5.59 7.42 -27.62
C LEU A 50 -4.38 8.17 -27.07
N VAL A 51 -3.87 9.14 -27.82
CA VAL A 51 -2.75 9.99 -27.39
C VAL A 51 -3.26 11.41 -27.18
N ILE A 52 -3.17 11.90 -25.94
CA ILE A 52 -3.52 13.28 -25.58
C ILE A 52 -2.45 13.87 -24.65
N ASP A 53 -2.43 15.19 -24.54
CA ASP A 53 -1.51 15.90 -23.65
C ASP A 53 -1.66 15.46 -22.18
N SER A 54 -0.53 15.30 -21.49
CA SER A 54 -0.50 14.79 -20.11
C SER A 54 -1.29 15.66 -19.12
N THR A 55 -1.32 16.98 -19.31
CA THR A 55 -2.10 17.90 -18.47
C THR A 55 -3.59 17.66 -18.67
N LYS A 56 -4.01 17.45 -19.93
CA LYS A 56 -5.40 17.12 -20.26
C LYS A 56 -5.80 15.77 -19.68
N THR A 57 -4.93 14.76 -19.76
CA THR A 57 -5.14 13.45 -19.13
C THR A 57 -5.38 13.58 -17.62
N ARG A 58 -4.50 14.31 -16.91
CA ARG A 58 -4.61 14.53 -15.46
C ARG A 58 -5.90 15.26 -15.10
N ALA A 59 -6.27 16.28 -15.87
CA ALA A 59 -7.51 17.04 -15.69
C ALA A 59 -8.77 16.19 -15.87
N ILE A 60 -8.84 15.40 -16.94
CA ILE A 60 -9.98 14.52 -17.22
C ILE A 60 -10.07 13.42 -16.16
N HIS A 61 -8.94 12.83 -15.76
CA HIS A 61 -8.88 11.83 -14.70
C HIS A 61 -9.40 12.38 -13.36
N LEU A 62 -8.97 13.58 -12.96
CA LEU A 62 -9.47 14.24 -11.75
C LEU A 62 -10.96 14.56 -11.84
N ALA A 63 -11.44 15.01 -13.01
CA ALA A 63 -12.85 15.31 -13.22
C ALA A 63 -13.73 14.06 -13.02
N PHE A 64 -13.34 12.90 -13.55
CA PHE A 64 -14.04 11.65 -13.27
C PHE A 64 -14.05 11.29 -11.78
N GLY A 65 -12.89 11.42 -11.11
CA GLY A 65 -12.78 11.17 -9.67
C GLY A 65 -13.71 12.07 -8.85
N MET A 66 -13.72 13.38 -9.13
CA MET A 66 -14.59 14.36 -8.48
C MET A 66 -16.07 14.07 -8.74
N ALA A 67 -16.44 13.74 -9.98
CA ALA A 67 -17.82 13.39 -10.34
C ALA A 67 -18.32 12.18 -9.55
N LEU A 68 -17.60 11.06 -9.63
CA LEU A 68 -18.01 9.82 -8.97
C LEU A 68 -18.04 9.97 -7.46
N LEU A 69 -17.08 10.69 -6.89
CA LEU A 69 -17.04 10.93 -5.46
C LEU A 69 -18.31 11.61 -4.95
N PHE A 70 -18.65 12.80 -5.47
CA PHE A 70 -19.78 13.55 -4.94
C PHE A 70 -21.10 12.81 -5.14
N LEU A 71 -21.20 12.00 -6.20
CA LEU A 71 -22.37 11.16 -6.46
C LEU A 71 -22.46 9.96 -5.50
N LEU A 72 -21.33 9.30 -5.17
CA LEU A 72 -21.30 8.07 -4.38
C LEU A 72 -21.16 8.27 -2.86
N TYR A 73 -20.48 9.33 -2.43
CA TYR A 73 -20.09 9.52 -1.04
C TYR A 73 -20.88 10.67 -0.39
N PRO A 74 -21.66 10.39 0.68
CA PRO A 74 -22.37 11.43 1.41
C PRO A 74 -21.42 12.40 2.10
N CYS A 75 -21.89 13.61 2.35
CA CYS A 75 -21.12 14.68 2.98
C CYS A 75 -20.71 14.32 4.42
N ILE A 76 -21.60 13.65 5.17
CA ILE A 76 -21.35 13.20 6.53
C ILE A 76 -21.65 11.69 6.60
N LYS A 77 -20.69 10.91 7.11
CA LYS A 77 -20.81 9.44 7.22
C LYS A 77 -21.70 9.02 8.40
N GLU A 78 -21.74 9.80 9.47
CA GLU A 78 -22.51 9.49 10.70
C GLU A 78 -23.77 10.34 10.81
N SER A 79 -24.88 9.72 11.22
CA SER A 79 -26.17 10.39 11.31
C SER A 79 -26.21 11.37 12.48
N SER A 80 -26.26 12.67 12.18
CA SER A 80 -26.58 13.71 13.16
C SER A 80 -27.97 14.29 12.85
N ARG A 81 -28.89 14.18 13.82
CA ARG A 81 -30.33 14.50 13.69
C ARG A 81 -30.69 15.88 13.08
N PRO A 82 -29.91 16.97 13.19
CA PRO A 82 -30.27 18.24 12.54
C PRO A 82 -29.82 18.37 11.06
N MET A 83 -28.99 17.45 10.54
CA MET A 83 -28.41 17.54 9.18
C MET A 83 -28.68 16.29 8.33
N GLY A 84 -29.87 15.69 8.45
CA GLY A 84 -30.23 14.43 7.78
C GLY A 84 -30.03 14.41 6.26
N PHE A 85 -30.19 15.57 5.59
CA PHE A 85 -29.99 15.68 4.14
C PHE A 85 -28.52 15.53 3.70
N LEU A 86 -27.55 15.81 4.59
CA LEU A 86 -26.11 15.64 4.34
C LEU A 86 -25.62 14.21 4.59
N THR A 87 -26.43 13.41 5.28
CA THR A 87 -26.17 12.00 5.62
C THR A 87 -26.99 11.03 4.77
N GLU A 88 -27.72 11.53 3.77
CA GLU A 88 -28.63 10.74 2.95
C GLU A 88 -27.88 9.62 2.23
N ARG A 89 -28.33 8.38 2.49
CA ARG A 89 -27.76 7.16 1.90
C ARG A 89 -28.70 6.54 0.86
N ASP A 90 -29.99 6.88 0.84
CA ASP A 90 -30.97 6.19 -0.02
C ASP A 90 -31.20 6.87 -1.39
N ARG A 91 -30.52 8.01 -1.63
CA ARG A 91 -30.49 8.71 -2.92
C ARG A 91 -29.34 9.70 -2.98
N ILE A 92 -29.11 10.29 -4.16
CA ILE A 92 -28.15 11.39 -4.36
C ILE A 92 -28.87 12.73 -4.12
N PRO A 93 -28.47 13.53 -3.12
CA PRO A 93 -29.02 14.87 -2.89
C PRO A 93 -28.73 15.80 -4.06
N PHE A 94 -29.64 16.75 -4.33
CA PHE A 94 -29.46 17.75 -5.38
C PHE A 94 -28.15 18.57 -5.22
N VAL A 95 -27.77 18.86 -3.97
CA VAL A 95 -26.51 19.57 -3.67
C VAL A 95 -25.29 18.80 -4.20
N ASP A 96 -25.29 17.48 -4.10
CA ASP A 96 -24.17 16.66 -4.55
C ASP A 96 -24.04 16.63 -6.08
N TYR A 97 -25.16 16.76 -6.82
CA TYR A 97 -25.10 16.98 -8.27
C TYR A 97 -24.44 18.32 -8.61
N ILE A 98 -24.73 19.38 -7.85
CA ILE A 98 -24.08 20.69 -8.05
C ILE A 98 -22.58 20.60 -7.73
N LEU A 99 -22.21 19.98 -6.61
CA LEU A 99 -20.81 19.79 -6.23
C LEU A 99 -20.04 18.96 -7.25
N ALA A 100 -20.67 17.90 -7.79
CA ALA A 100 -20.11 17.11 -8.89
C ALA A 100 -19.87 17.99 -10.13
N GLY A 101 -20.87 18.78 -10.55
CA GLY A 101 -20.76 19.66 -11.71
C GLY A 101 -19.68 20.74 -11.55
N LEU A 102 -19.65 21.43 -10.42
CA LEU A 102 -18.63 22.44 -10.11
C LEU A 102 -17.24 21.83 -9.99
N GLY A 103 -17.12 20.65 -9.37
CA GLY A 103 -15.86 19.93 -9.24
C GLY A 103 -15.30 19.52 -10.60
N VAL A 104 -16.15 18.97 -11.48
CA VAL A 104 -15.79 18.65 -12.87
C VAL A 104 -15.36 19.90 -13.64
N ALA A 105 -16.14 20.97 -13.59
CA ALA A 105 -15.84 22.20 -14.30
C ALA A 105 -14.52 22.83 -13.83
N ALA A 106 -14.28 22.87 -12.53
CA ALA A 106 -13.04 23.40 -11.95
C ALA A 106 -11.83 22.50 -12.30
N ALA A 107 -11.99 21.17 -12.26
CA ALA A 107 -10.94 20.22 -12.60
C ALA A 107 -10.56 20.24 -14.10
N LEU A 108 -11.53 20.50 -14.99
CA LEU A 108 -11.29 20.60 -16.43
C LEU A 108 -10.80 21.97 -16.89
N TYR A 109 -10.85 22.99 -16.04
CA TYR A 109 -10.51 24.37 -16.40
C TYR A 109 -9.14 24.50 -17.08
N ILE A 110 -8.10 23.87 -16.49
CA ILE A 110 -6.74 23.88 -17.03
C ILE A 110 -6.63 23.21 -18.41
N ALA A 111 -7.47 22.22 -18.68
CA ALA A 111 -7.50 21.52 -19.97
C ALA A 111 -8.25 22.31 -21.04
N VAL A 112 -9.30 23.05 -20.65
CA VAL A 112 -10.12 23.86 -21.54
C VAL A 112 -9.39 25.15 -21.95
N ASP A 113 -8.79 25.87 -21.00
CA ASP A 113 -8.04 27.12 -21.27
C ASP A 113 -6.52 26.88 -21.41
N TYR A 114 -6.11 25.67 -21.82
CA TYR A 114 -4.70 25.24 -21.86
C TYR A 114 -3.80 26.22 -22.61
N GLU A 115 -4.17 26.58 -23.85
CA GLU A 115 -3.41 27.53 -24.67
C GLU A 115 -3.40 28.93 -24.07
N GLY A 116 -4.53 29.37 -23.52
CA GLY A 116 -4.65 30.67 -22.88
C GLY A 116 -3.73 30.79 -21.66
N ILE A 117 -3.69 29.77 -20.80
CA ILE A 117 -2.80 29.72 -19.63
C ILE A 117 -1.34 29.70 -20.07
N ALA A 118 -0.99 28.89 -21.07
CA ALA A 118 0.38 28.81 -21.60
C ALA A 118 0.86 30.16 -22.15
N MET A 119 0.02 30.87 -22.90
CA MET A 119 0.35 32.18 -23.49
C MET A 119 0.46 33.32 -22.46
N ARG A 120 -0.14 33.17 -21.28
CA ARG A 120 -0.06 34.17 -20.19
C ARG A 120 1.17 34.00 -19.29
N ALA A 121 2.08 33.07 -19.60
CA ALA A 121 3.36 32.84 -18.93
C ALA A 121 3.28 32.82 -17.39
N GLY A 122 2.22 32.20 -16.85
CA GLY A 122 2.05 32.08 -15.40
C GLY A 122 1.54 33.34 -14.69
N ILE A 123 0.82 34.23 -15.40
CA ILE A 123 0.07 35.36 -14.81
C ILE A 123 -1.44 35.00 -14.78
N PRO A 124 -1.97 34.49 -13.65
CA PRO A 124 -3.38 34.06 -13.56
C PRO A 124 -4.36 35.24 -13.66
N VAL A 125 -5.39 35.17 -14.48
CA VAL A 125 -6.48 36.16 -14.49
C VAL A 125 -7.52 35.86 -13.40
N THR A 126 -8.47 36.76 -13.15
CA THR A 126 -9.50 36.57 -12.11
C THR A 126 -10.28 35.26 -12.29
N ARG A 127 -10.59 34.88 -13.53
CA ARG A 127 -11.24 33.59 -13.85
C ARG A 127 -10.41 32.40 -13.38
N ASP A 128 -9.09 32.46 -13.58
CA ASP A 128 -8.15 31.42 -13.13
C ASP A 128 -8.16 31.30 -11.61
N LEU A 129 -8.17 32.44 -10.90
CA LEU A 129 -8.19 32.47 -9.44
C LEU A 129 -9.50 31.91 -8.87
N ILE A 130 -10.64 32.20 -9.50
CA ILE A 130 -11.94 31.66 -9.09
C ILE A 130 -11.99 30.14 -9.30
N ALA A 131 -11.62 29.68 -10.51
CA ALA A 131 -11.60 28.25 -10.82
C ALA A 131 -10.64 27.48 -9.90
N GLY A 132 -9.44 28.01 -9.67
CA GLY A 132 -8.45 27.43 -8.77
C GLY A 132 -8.92 27.37 -7.32
N SER A 133 -9.59 28.42 -6.83
CA SER A 133 -10.14 28.44 -5.46
C SER A 133 -11.25 27.40 -5.29
N ILE A 134 -12.16 27.31 -6.27
CA ILE A 134 -13.22 26.29 -6.28
C ILE A 134 -12.59 24.89 -6.30
N LEU A 135 -11.58 24.66 -7.14
CA LEU A 135 -10.89 23.38 -7.22
C LEU A 135 -10.27 22.99 -5.89
N VAL A 136 -9.51 23.88 -5.24
CA VAL A 136 -8.86 23.61 -3.96
C VAL A 136 -9.90 23.28 -2.88
N ILE A 137 -10.95 24.10 -2.74
CA ILE A 137 -11.98 23.91 -1.71
C ILE A 137 -12.72 22.59 -1.93
N LEU A 138 -13.20 22.34 -3.16
CA LEU A 138 -13.93 21.12 -3.47
C LEU A 138 -13.05 19.89 -3.39
N LEU A 139 -11.75 19.99 -3.73
CA LEU A 139 -10.81 18.88 -3.61
C LEU A 139 -10.52 18.53 -2.15
N LEU A 140 -10.38 19.52 -1.26
CA LEU A 140 -10.20 19.26 0.17
C LEU A 140 -11.46 18.63 0.78
N GLU A 141 -12.64 19.11 0.40
CA GLU A 141 -13.91 18.50 0.80
C GLU A 141 -14.07 17.08 0.23
N ALA A 142 -13.66 16.88 -1.01
CA ALA A 142 -13.64 15.60 -1.68
C ALA A 142 -12.76 14.58 -0.95
N ALA A 143 -11.51 14.95 -0.69
CA ALA A 143 -10.57 14.13 0.08
C ALA A 143 -11.13 13.81 1.48
N ARG A 144 -11.78 14.78 2.14
CA ARG A 144 -12.40 14.57 3.46
C ARG A 144 -13.49 13.52 3.42
N ARG A 145 -14.36 13.53 2.40
CA ARG A 145 -15.48 12.59 2.26
C ARG A 145 -15.02 11.14 2.07
N ILE A 146 -14.00 10.91 1.24
CA ILE A 146 -13.56 9.55 0.93
C ILE A 146 -12.52 9.02 1.90
N ILE A 147 -11.43 9.75 2.10
CA ILE A 147 -10.27 9.32 2.88
C ILE A 147 -10.48 9.60 4.37
N GLY A 148 -11.12 10.71 4.70
CA GLY A 148 -11.26 11.21 6.06
C GLY A 148 -10.58 12.56 6.26
N PRO A 149 -10.73 13.19 7.43
CA PRO A 149 -10.30 14.56 7.66
C PRO A 149 -8.78 14.72 7.68
N ALA A 150 -8.01 13.66 7.98
CA ALA A 150 -6.56 13.75 8.17
C ALA A 150 -5.85 14.41 6.97
N LEU A 151 -6.05 13.91 5.74
CA LEU A 151 -5.38 14.44 4.56
C LEU A 151 -5.77 15.90 4.29
N SER A 152 -7.07 16.19 4.38
CA SER A 152 -7.59 17.53 4.13
C SER A 152 -7.12 18.53 5.17
N VAL A 153 -7.02 18.13 6.44
CA VAL A 153 -6.49 18.96 7.53
C VAL A 153 -5.01 19.23 7.31
N ILE A 154 -4.21 18.22 6.95
CA ILE A 154 -2.79 18.41 6.64
C ILE A 154 -2.62 19.36 5.43
N ALA A 155 -3.33 19.11 4.33
CA ALA A 155 -3.27 19.97 3.15
C ALA A 155 -3.76 21.40 3.44
N LEU A 156 -4.80 21.56 4.26
CA LEU A 156 -5.27 22.87 4.73
C LEU A 156 -4.22 23.56 5.61
N PHE A 157 -3.57 22.82 6.51
CA PHE A 157 -2.48 23.35 7.34
C PHE A 157 -1.34 23.89 6.47
N PHE A 158 -0.85 23.11 5.49
CA PHE A 158 0.17 23.57 4.55
C PHE A 158 -0.31 24.77 3.71
N THR A 159 -1.57 24.75 3.28
CA THR A 159 -2.19 25.88 2.57
C THR A 159 -2.14 27.16 3.42
N LEU A 160 -2.61 27.11 4.66
CA LEU A 160 -2.60 28.25 5.59
C LEU A 160 -1.17 28.68 5.89
N TYR A 161 -0.27 27.72 6.12
CA TYR A 161 1.13 27.97 6.39
C TYR A 161 1.86 28.67 5.24
N ALA A 162 1.49 28.38 3.98
CA ALA A 162 2.01 29.09 2.81
C ALA A 162 1.74 30.61 2.86
N PHE A 163 0.67 31.04 3.54
CA PHE A 163 0.32 32.47 3.71
C PHE A 163 0.80 33.03 5.04
N LEU A 164 0.72 32.24 6.12
CA LEU A 164 1.00 32.67 7.49
C LEU A 164 2.46 32.49 7.90
N GLY A 165 3.28 31.83 7.09
CA GLY A 165 4.71 31.63 7.32
C GLY A 165 5.49 32.87 7.79
N PRO A 166 5.22 34.10 7.28
CA PRO A 166 5.93 35.30 7.73
C PRO A 166 5.66 35.71 9.17
N TYR A 167 4.56 35.25 9.77
CA TYR A 167 4.14 35.58 11.13
C TYR A 167 4.55 34.52 12.17
N MET A 168 5.24 33.47 11.73
CA MET A 168 5.69 32.39 12.59
C MET A 168 7.01 32.76 13.30
N PRO A 169 7.34 32.12 14.43
CA PRO A 169 8.63 32.31 15.09
C PRO A 169 9.79 32.03 14.14
N ASP A 170 10.96 32.64 14.35
CA ASP A 170 12.11 32.58 13.41
C ASP A 170 12.48 31.17 12.95
N VAL A 171 12.39 30.17 13.84
CA VAL A 171 12.67 28.75 13.53
C VAL A 171 11.69 28.18 12.49
N PHE A 172 10.46 28.69 12.46
CA PHE A 172 9.36 28.28 11.60
C PHE A 172 8.96 29.34 10.56
N ALA A 173 9.74 30.43 10.42
CA ALA A 173 9.37 31.56 9.60
C ALA A 173 9.73 31.33 8.11
N PHE A 174 8.76 31.52 7.23
CA PHE A 174 8.93 31.43 5.77
C PHE A 174 8.41 32.70 5.09
N LYS A 175 9.01 33.09 3.95
CA LYS A 175 8.71 34.35 3.24
C LYS A 175 7.23 34.54 2.85
N GLY A 176 6.45 33.46 2.83
CA GLY A 176 5.05 33.45 2.42
C GLY A 176 4.87 33.59 0.91
N VAL A 177 3.67 33.29 0.42
CA VAL A 177 3.31 33.43 -1.00
C VAL A 177 2.00 34.20 -1.17
N SER A 178 1.88 34.95 -2.28
CA SER A 178 0.63 35.62 -2.63
C SER A 178 -0.41 34.63 -3.14
N LEU A 179 -1.71 34.94 -3.01
CA LEU A 179 -2.80 34.09 -3.52
C LEU A 179 -2.64 33.76 -5.01
N ARG A 180 -2.18 34.73 -5.80
CA ARG A 180 -1.90 34.57 -7.22
C ARG A 180 -0.79 33.55 -7.48
N LYS A 181 0.31 33.62 -6.73
CA LYS A 181 1.41 32.64 -6.83
C LYS A 181 0.95 31.25 -6.34
N TYR A 182 0.21 31.20 -5.25
CA TYR A 182 -0.34 29.97 -4.69
C TYR A 182 -1.25 29.26 -5.69
N LEU A 183 -2.30 29.92 -6.18
CA LEU A 183 -3.24 29.31 -7.12
C LEU A 183 -2.59 29.02 -8.49
N GLY A 184 -1.67 29.89 -8.93
CA GLY A 184 -0.88 29.68 -10.14
C GLY A 184 -0.13 28.35 -10.12
N ASN A 185 0.59 28.07 -9.04
CA ASN A 185 1.32 26.80 -8.92
C ASN A 185 0.38 25.64 -8.58
N ILE A 186 -0.54 25.81 -7.62
CA ILE A 186 -1.31 24.69 -7.06
C ILE A 186 -2.37 24.16 -8.04
N SER A 187 -3.04 25.06 -8.77
CA SER A 187 -4.19 24.71 -9.62
C SER A 187 -3.97 24.90 -11.12
N LEU A 188 -2.92 25.61 -11.53
CA LEU A 188 -2.68 25.93 -12.95
C LEU A 188 -1.33 25.43 -13.47
N SER A 189 -0.64 24.59 -12.69
CA SER A 189 0.65 24.02 -13.06
C SER A 189 0.74 22.54 -12.66
N THR A 190 1.82 21.89 -13.09
CA THR A 190 2.16 20.50 -12.72
C THR A 190 3.00 20.41 -11.44
N GLU A 191 3.18 21.50 -10.70
CA GLU A 191 3.85 21.48 -9.39
C GLU A 191 2.87 21.21 -8.24
N GLY A 192 1.55 21.29 -8.49
CA GLY A 192 0.50 21.16 -7.48
C GLY A 192 -0.41 19.95 -7.68
N ILE A 193 -1.72 20.22 -7.71
CA ILE A 193 -2.80 19.23 -7.85
C ILE A 193 -2.58 18.34 -9.07
N TYR A 194 -2.12 18.92 -10.18
CA TYR A 194 -1.84 18.21 -11.43
C TYR A 194 -0.41 17.69 -11.53
N GLY A 195 0.29 17.47 -10.41
CA GLY A 195 1.68 17.03 -10.42
C GLY A 195 1.91 15.53 -10.62
N ILE A 196 3.13 15.11 -10.32
CA ILE A 196 3.61 13.72 -10.44
C ILE A 196 2.60 12.70 -9.87
N PRO A 197 2.08 12.86 -8.63
CA PRO A 197 1.17 11.87 -8.06
C PRO A 197 -0.09 11.63 -8.89
N LEU A 198 -0.74 12.70 -9.38
CA LEU A 198 -1.93 12.60 -10.21
C LEU A 198 -1.59 12.09 -11.62
N GLY A 199 -0.42 12.44 -12.15
CA GLY A 199 0.11 11.92 -13.41
C GLY A 199 0.27 10.40 -13.39
N VAL A 200 0.94 9.88 -12.37
CA VAL A 200 1.14 8.44 -12.17
C VAL A 200 -0.18 7.73 -11.88
N SER A 201 -1.06 8.36 -11.09
CA SER A 201 -2.44 7.92 -10.85
C SER A 201 -3.21 7.67 -12.16
N ALA A 202 -3.14 8.63 -13.08
CA ALA A 202 -3.89 8.59 -14.33
C ALA A 202 -3.29 7.64 -15.38
N SER A 203 -1.97 7.61 -15.51
CA SER A 203 -1.28 6.86 -16.57
C SER A 203 -1.10 5.39 -16.25
N ILE A 204 -0.73 5.06 -15.01
CA ILE A 204 -0.27 3.71 -14.66
C ILE A 204 -1.20 3.08 -13.62
N VAL A 205 -1.36 3.72 -12.47
CA VAL A 205 -2.01 3.14 -11.29
C VAL A 205 -3.44 2.68 -11.59
N TYR A 206 -4.20 3.50 -12.32
CA TYR A 206 -5.57 3.17 -12.70
C TYR A 206 -5.67 1.78 -13.35
N LEU A 207 -4.79 1.45 -14.28
CA LEU A 207 -4.84 0.19 -15.02
C LEU A 207 -4.51 -1.00 -14.12
N PHE A 208 -3.59 -0.84 -13.17
CA PHE A 208 -3.27 -1.90 -12.22
C PHE A 208 -4.40 -2.12 -11.21
N VAL A 209 -5.02 -1.04 -10.70
CA VAL A 209 -6.23 -1.13 -9.85
C VAL A 209 -7.37 -1.80 -10.62
N LEU A 210 -7.54 -1.46 -11.90
CA LEU A 210 -8.55 -2.06 -12.76
C LEU A 210 -8.27 -3.55 -13.02
N LEU A 211 -7.03 -3.92 -13.36
CA LEU A 211 -6.60 -5.30 -13.52
C LEU A 211 -6.91 -6.11 -12.27
N GLY A 212 -6.58 -5.57 -11.09
CA GLY A 212 -6.83 -6.24 -9.83
C GLY A 212 -8.31 -6.40 -9.51
N ALA A 213 -9.12 -5.37 -9.75
CA ALA A 213 -10.57 -5.44 -9.56
C ALA A 213 -11.22 -6.49 -10.50
N ILE A 214 -10.83 -6.55 -11.76
CA ILE A 214 -11.35 -7.54 -12.71
C ILE A 214 -10.88 -8.95 -12.31
N LEU A 215 -9.62 -9.12 -11.88
CA LEU A 215 -9.06 -10.41 -11.50
C LEU A 215 -9.73 -10.97 -10.23
N ASP A 216 -10.05 -10.11 -9.28
CA ASP A 216 -10.84 -10.47 -8.10
C ASP A 216 -12.27 -10.88 -8.48
N LYS A 217 -12.96 -10.07 -9.31
CA LYS A 217 -14.31 -10.41 -9.82
C LYS A 217 -14.32 -11.71 -10.64
N ALA A 218 -13.22 -12.06 -11.30
CA ALA A 218 -13.06 -13.33 -12.00
C ALA A 218 -12.90 -14.52 -11.05
N GLY A 219 -12.55 -14.31 -9.77
CA GLY A 219 -12.48 -15.35 -8.73
C GLY A 219 -11.07 -15.76 -8.29
N ALA A 220 -10.05 -14.96 -8.59
CA ALA A 220 -8.65 -15.30 -8.30
C ALA A 220 -8.34 -15.39 -6.79
N GLY A 221 -8.91 -14.53 -5.94
CA GLY A 221 -8.63 -14.51 -4.50
C GLY A 221 -8.95 -15.85 -3.80
N ARG A 222 -10.10 -16.46 -4.16
CA ARG A 222 -10.47 -17.80 -3.65
C ARG A 222 -9.54 -18.90 -4.15
N PHE A 223 -9.04 -18.80 -5.37
CA PHE A 223 -8.06 -19.72 -5.92
C PHE A 223 -6.74 -19.68 -5.12
N PHE A 224 -6.19 -18.49 -4.88
CA PHE A 224 -4.93 -18.35 -4.13
C PHE A 224 -5.03 -18.91 -2.71
N THR A 225 -6.14 -18.62 -2.02
CA THR A 225 -6.40 -19.14 -0.67
C THR A 225 -6.48 -20.66 -0.66
N SER A 226 -7.22 -21.25 -1.60
CA SER A 226 -7.37 -22.70 -1.69
C SER A 226 -6.05 -23.38 -2.04
N LEU A 227 -5.25 -22.79 -2.94
CA LEU A 227 -3.96 -23.33 -3.33
C LEU A 227 -2.97 -23.30 -2.16
N ALA A 228 -2.86 -22.16 -1.46
CA ALA A 228 -2.00 -22.05 -0.28
C ALA A 228 -2.37 -23.06 0.80
N LEU A 229 -3.67 -23.28 1.04
CA LEU A 229 -4.15 -24.28 2.00
C LEU A 229 -3.83 -25.71 1.59
N SER A 230 -3.96 -26.04 0.31
CA SER A 230 -3.64 -27.38 -0.19
C SER A 230 -2.17 -27.77 0.00
N VAL A 231 -1.26 -26.78 -0.01
CA VAL A 231 0.18 -26.99 0.16
C VAL A 231 0.58 -26.93 1.64
N LEU A 232 0.07 -25.94 2.39
CA LEU A 232 0.59 -25.60 3.70
C LEU A 232 -0.27 -26.11 4.87
N GLY A 233 -1.52 -26.50 4.62
CA GLY A 233 -2.50 -26.78 5.66
C GLY A 233 -2.12 -27.89 6.64
N GLN A 234 -1.36 -28.90 6.19
CA GLN A 234 -0.93 -30.03 7.04
C GLN A 234 0.22 -29.69 7.99
N PHE A 235 0.95 -28.60 7.74
CA PHE A 235 2.07 -28.21 8.60
C PHE A 235 1.57 -27.60 9.92
N LYS A 236 2.44 -27.57 10.92
CA LYS A 236 2.16 -26.89 12.20
C LYS A 236 1.78 -25.42 11.95
N GLY A 237 0.61 -25.00 12.41
CA GLY A 237 0.08 -23.66 12.13
C GLY A 237 -0.23 -23.44 10.64
N GLY A 238 -0.53 -24.51 9.90
CA GLY A 238 -0.68 -24.51 8.44
C GLY A 238 -1.71 -23.54 7.91
N ALA A 239 -2.84 -23.35 8.61
CA ALA A 239 -3.85 -22.35 8.23
C ALA A 239 -3.29 -20.92 8.26
N ALA A 240 -2.52 -20.56 9.29
CA ALA A 240 -1.90 -19.25 9.38
C ALA A 240 -0.80 -19.05 8.32
N LYS A 241 0.00 -20.08 8.04
CA LYS A 241 0.97 -20.05 6.94
C LYS A 241 0.31 -19.86 5.57
N ALA A 242 -0.79 -20.57 5.35
CA ALA A 242 -1.58 -20.44 4.13
C ALA A 242 -2.23 -19.05 4.04
N ALA A 243 -2.67 -18.48 5.15
CA ALA A 243 -3.18 -17.10 5.20
C ALA A 243 -2.09 -16.11 4.76
N VAL A 244 -0.89 -16.22 5.32
CA VAL A 244 0.26 -15.37 4.94
C VAL A 244 0.58 -15.47 3.44
N VAL A 245 0.67 -16.69 2.90
CA VAL A 245 0.99 -16.89 1.48
C VAL A 245 -0.15 -16.46 0.55
N SER A 246 -1.40 -16.73 0.93
CA SER A 246 -2.57 -16.31 0.15
C SER A 246 -2.75 -14.80 0.14
N SER A 247 -2.59 -14.16 1.31
CA SER A 247 -2.65 -12.72 1.47
C SER A 247 -1.50 -12.04 0.73
N GLY A 248 -0.30 -12.65 0.69
CA GLY A 248 0.77 -12.21 -0.21
C GLY A 248 0.39 -12.30 -1.68
N ALA A 249 -0.16 -13.43 -2.12
CA ALA A 249 -0.58 -13.63 -3.50
C ALA A 249 -1.75 -12.72 -3.94
N THR A 250 -2.64 -12.36 -3.00
CA THR A 250 -3.77 -11.45 -3.25
C THR A 250 -3.34 -9.98 -3.12
N GLY A 251 -2.44 -9.67 -2.20
CA GLY A 251 -1.85 -8.36 -1.97
C GLY A 251 -1.00 -7.89 -3.15
N LEU A 252 -0.33 -8.83 -3.84
CA LEU A 252 0.25 -8.63 -5.17
C LEU A 252 -0.69 -7.94 -6.15
N ILE A 253 -2.00 -8.06 -5.97
CA ILE A 253 -3.01 -7.58 -6.90
C ILE A 253 -3.70 -6.34 -6.36
N SER A 254 -4.11 -6.37 -5.08
CA SER A 254 -4.90 -5.27 -4.49
C SER A 254 -4.06 -4.04 -4.15
N GLY A 255 -2.82 -4.23 -3.69
CA GLY A 255 -1.99 -3.14 -3.17
C GLY A 255 -2.64 -2.32 -2.05
N SER A 256 -3.63 -2.90 -1.35
CA SER A 256 -4.36 -2.30 -0.22
C SER A 256 -4.52 -3.33 0.88
N SER A 257 -4.16 -2.97 2.12
CA SER A 257 -4.24 -3.85 3.30
C SER A 257 -5.69 -4.16 3.68
N ILE A 258 -6.57 -3.16 3.71
CA ILE A 258 -7.98 -3.34 4.08
C ILE A 258 -8.70 -4.18 3.02
N ALA A 259 -8.51 -3.86 1.74
CA ALA A 259 -9.11 -4.63 0.64
C ALA A 259 -8.64 -6.10 0.66
N ASN A 260 -7.38 -6.34 1.00
CA ASN A 260 -6.85 -7.70 1.13
C ASN A 260 -7.53 -8.44 2.30
N ILE A 261 -7.64 -7.83 3.48
CA ILE A 261 -8.37 -8.40 4.64
C ILE A 261 -9.82 -8.71 4.30
N VAL A 262 -10.49 -7.84 3.56
CA VAL A 262 -11.87 -8.04 3.12
C VAL A 262 -12.00 -9.24 2.18
N THR A 263 -10.99 -9.48 1.33
CA THR A 263 -10.99 -10.58 0.37
C THR A 263 -10.56 -11.90 0.98
N THR A 264 -9.48 -11.94 1.78
CA THR A 264 -8.91 -13.18 2.33
C THR A 264 -9.38 -13.48 3.75
N GLY A 265 -9.54 -12.45 4.58
CA GLY A 265 -9.90 -12.54 6.00
C GLY A 265 -11.15 -13.39 6.30
N PRO A 266 -12.27 -13.27 5.56
CA PRO A 266 -13.46 -14.10 5.76
C PRO A 266 -13.20 -15.61 5.61
N PHE A 267 -12.13 -16.01 4.93
CA PHE A 267 -11.74 -17.40 4.76
C PHE A 267 -10.62 -17.83 5.71
N THR A 268 -9.62 -16.97 5.91
CA THR A 268 -8.41 -17.29 6.67
C THR A 268 -8.62 -17.18 8.18
N ILE A 269 -9.33 -16.15 8.67
CA ILE A 269 -9.56 -15.92 10.10
C ILE A 269 -10.38 -17.05 10.73
N PRO A 270 -11.55 -17.47 10.17
CA PRO A 270 -12.31 -18.57 10.76
C PRO A 270 -11.54 -19.88 10.76
N LEU A 271 -10.71 -20.12 9.74
CA LEU A 271 -9.90 -21.32 9.67
C LEU A 271 -8.79 -21.35 10.73
N MET A 272 -8.12 -20.21 10.96
CA MET A 272 -7.15 -20.07 12.05
C MET A 272 -7.82 -20.30 13.41
N LYS A 273 -9.01 -19.71 13.64
CA LYS A 273 -9.81 -19.93 14.86
C LYS A 273 -10.15 -21.41 15.04
N LYS A 274 -10.57 -22.11 13.98
CA LYS A 274 -10.96 -23.54 14.00
C LYS A 274 -9.83 -24.46 14.46
N ILE A 275 -8.57 -24.12 14.18
CA ILE A 275 -7.40 -24.93 14.59
C ILE A 275 -6.81 -24.52 15.95
N GLY A 276 -7.40 -23.53 16.63
CA GLY A 276 -7.04 -23.14 18.00
C GLY A 276 -6.33 -21.80 18.16
N TYR A 277 -6.21 -20.97 17.12
CA TYR A 277 -5.72 -19.61 17.32
C TYR A 277 -6.76 -18.75 18.06
N PRO A 278 -6.35 -17.97 19.07
CA PRO A 278 -7.22 -16.96 19.66
C PRO A 278 -7.70 -15.95 18.60
N PRO A 279 -8.96 -15.46 18.67
CA PRO A 279 -9.51 -14.50 17.72
C PRO A 279 -8.60 -13.31 17.44
N LYS A 280 -8.10 -12.66 18.50
CA LYS A 280 -7.15 -11.54 18.43
C LYS A 280 -5.88 -11.88 17.64
N LYS A 281 -5.31 -13.08 17.82
CA LYS A 281 -4.09 -13.48 17.12
C LYS A 281 -4.35 -13.85 15.66
N ALA A 282 -5.49 -14.50 15.38
CA ALA A 282 -5.91 -14.79 14.01
C ALA A 282 -6.12 -13.48 13.23
N ALA A 283 -6.82 -12.50 13.81
CA ALA A 283 -6.98 -11.17 13.22
C ALA A 283 -5.63 -10.47 13.04
N ALA A 284 -4.77 -10.44 14.05
CA ALA A 284 -3.46 -9.79 13.96
C ALA A 284 -2.53 -10.40 12.90
N ILE A 285 -2.56 -11.73 12.71
CA ILE A 285 -1.82 -12.39 11.61
C ILE A 285 -2.37 -11.94 10.26
N GLU A 286 -3.70 -11.87 10.13
CA GLU A 286 -4.34 -11.42 8.90
C GLU A 286 -3.99 -9.96 8.57
N VAL A 287 -4.04 -9.07 9.58
CA VAL A 287 -3.63 -7.66 9.47
C VAL A 287 -2.19 -7.58 8.98
N ALA A 288 -1.26 -8.21 9.70
CA ALA A 288 0.15 -8.23 9.35
C ALA A 288 0.41 -8.74 7.92
N SER A 289 -0.26 -9.84 7.55
CA SER A 289 -0.10 -10.42 6.20
C SER A 289 -0.64 -9.55 5.09
N SER A 290 -1.67 -8.77 5.39
CA SER A 290 -2.35 -7.92 4.44
C SER A 290 -1.65 -6.58 4.26
N THR A 291 -1.12 -6.02 5.35
CA THR A 291 -0.23 -4.85 5.37
C THR A 291 1.02 -5.11 4.54
N ASP A 292 1.70 -6.24 4.76
CA ASP A 292 2.86 -6.65 3.95
C ASP A 292 2.50 -6.87 2.47
N GLY A 293 1.23 -7.10 2.14
CA GLY A 293 0.76 -7.30 0.75
C GLY A 293 1.05 -6.12 -0.16
N GLN A 294 1.12 -4.93 0.44
CA GLN A 294 1.47 -3.69 -0.25
C GLN A 294 2.94 -3.65 -0.67
N LEU A 295 3.82 -4.44 -0.03
CA LEU A 295 5.25 -4.52 -0.35
C LEU A 295 5.54 -5.44 -1.54
N MET A 296 4.64 -6.37 -1.86
CA MET A 296 4.96 -7.50 -2.73
C MET A 296 5.02 -7.11 -4.22
N PRO A 297 6.15 -7.33 -4.93
CA PRO A 297 6.26 -7.11 -6.38
C PRO A 297 5.60 -8.21 -7.21
N PRO A 298 5.00 -7.91 -8.39
CA PRO A 298 5.38 -6.82 -9.29
C PRO A 298 4.32 -5.73 -9.45
N ILE A 299 3.43 -5.54 -8.48
CA ILE A 299 2.44 -4.45 -8.51
C ILE A 299 2.72 -3.49 -7.36
N MET A 300 2.90 -3.99 -6.12
CA MET A 300 3.31 -3.20 -4.94
C MET A 300 2.43 -1.96 -4.66
N GLY A 301 1.15 -2.01 -5.08
CA GLY A 301 0.24 -0.88 -5.03
C GLY A 301 0.65 0.33 -5.88
N ALA A 302 -0.10 1.43 -5.73
CA ALA A 302 0.11 2.64 -6.52
C ALA A 302 1.45 3.35 -6.23
N ALA A 303 1.90 3.25 -4.98
CA ALA A 303 3.07 3.97 -4.48
C ALA A 303 4.36 3.58 -5.22
N ALA A 304 4.54 2.32 -5.62
CA ALA A 304 5.76 1.89 -6.32
C ALA A 304 5.96 2.58 -7.68
N PHE A 305 4.87 2.88 -8.39
CA PHE A 305 4.95 3.68 -9.62
C PHE A 305 5.33 5.12 -9.33
N ILE A 306 4.85 5.68 -8.21
CA ILE A 306 5.20 7.03 -7.78
C ILE A 306 6.67 7.08 -7.31
N ILE A 307 7.19 6.01 -6.68
CA ILE A 307 8.63 5.87 -6.38
C ILE A 307 9.44 5.92 -7.68
N ALA A 308 9.06 5.14 -8.69
CA ALA A 308 9.78 5.11 -9.97
C ALA A 308 9.86 6.50 -10.60
N GLU A 309 8.76 7.26 -10.56
CA GLU A 309 8.68 8.61 -11.10
C GLU A 309 9.49 9.62 -10.28
N TYR A 310 9.39 9.63 -8.95
CA TYR A 310 10.17 10.54 -8.10
C TYR A 310 11.68 10.29 -8.18
N VAL A 311 12.07 9.02 -8.19
CA VAL A 311 13.48 8.61 -8.29
C VAL A 311 13.99 8.72 -9.74
N ASN A 312 13.09 8.91 -10.71
CA ASN A 312 13.37 8.96 -12.14
C ASN A 312 14.12 7.73 -12.65
N VAL A 313 13.57 6.54 -12.36
CA VAL A 313 14.11 5.24 -12.80
C VAL A 313 13.00 4.37 -13.39
N PRO A 314 13.34 3.38 -14.24
CA PRO A 314 12.36 2.43 -14.73
C PRO A 314 11.68 1.69 -13.57
N TYR A 315 10.38 1.43 -13.68
CA TYR A 315 9.59 0.69 -12.68
C TYR A 315 10.25 -0.62 -12.22
N LEU A 316 10.87 -1.35 -13.15
CA LEU A 316 11.55 -2.61 -12.83
C LEU A 316 12.72 -2.44 -11.85
N ALA A 317 13.34 -1.26 -11.78
CA ALA A 317 14.37 -0.96 -10.78
C ALA A 317 13.77 -0.92 -9.36
N VAL A 318 12.58 -0.34 -9.19
CA VAL A 318 11.84 -0.33 -7.91
C VAL A 318 11.45 -1.76 -7.52
N VAL A 319 10.89 -2.52 -8.46
CA VAL A 319 10.52 -3.94 -8.27
C VAL A 319 11.71 -4.77 -7.81
N LYS A 320 12.88 -4.60 -8.45
CA LYS A 320 14.11 -5.29 -8.07
C LYS A 320 14.57 -4.89 -6.67
N ALA A 321 14.58 -3.60 -6.36
CA ALA A 321 15.02 -3.08 -5.07
C ALA A 321 14.14 -3.57 -3.91
N ALA A 322 12.83 -3.68 -4.14
CA ALA A 322 11.89 -4.10 -3.11
C ALA A 322 11.75 -5.63 -2.95
N ALA A 323 12.24 -6.42 -3.91
CA ALA A 323 12.05 -7.87 -3.92
C ALA A 323 12.59 -8.56 -2.65
N ILE A 324 13.89 -8.42 -2.36
CA ILE A 324 14.49 -9.06 -1.18
C ILE A 324 13.80 -8.59 0.12
N PRO A 325 13.65 -7.28 0.38
CA PRO A 325 12.97 -6.79 1.58
C PRO A 325 11.54 -7.34 1.75
N ALA A 326 10.74 -7.35 0.68
CA ALA A 326 9.36 -7.84 0.72
C ALA A 326 9.29 -9.34 1.04
N PHE A 327 10.07 -10.17 0.35
CA PHE A 327 10.10 -11.61 0.61
C PHE A 327 10.63 -11.94 2.00
N VAL A 328 11.63 -11.20 2.48
CA VAL A 328 12.18 -11.38 3.83
C VAL A 328 11.16 -10.96 4.89
N SER A 329 10.40 -9.88 4.67
CA SER A 329 9.30 -9.47 5.56
C SER A 329 8.22 -10.55 5.68
N TYR A 330 7.77 -11.06 4.53
CA TYR A 330 6.79 -12.16 4.47
C TYR A 330 7.30 -13.45 5.12
N PHE A 331 8.58 -13.76 4.92
CA PHE A 331 9.19 -14.91 5.56
C PHE A 331 9.27 -14.74 7.07
N GLY A 332 9.57 -13.53 7.56
CA GLY A 332 9.47 -13.21 8.99
C GLY A 332 8.07 -13.48 9.54
N LEU A 333 7.02 -13.01 8.86
CA LEU A 333 5.64 -13.31 9.27
C LEU A 333 5.35 -14.82 9.24
N PHE A 334 5.81 -15.52 8.21
CA PHE A 334 5.70 -16.96 8.12
C PHE A 334 6.37 -17.66 9.32
N CYS A 335 7.55 -17.19 9.74
CA CYS A 335 8.21 -17.63 10.97
C CYS A 335 7.36 -17.33 12.21
N ILE A 336 6.81 -16.12 12.35
CA ILE A 336 5.91 -15.75 13.46
C ILE A 336 4.75 -16.74 13.57
N THR A 337 4.06 -17.05 12.46
CA THR A 337 2.95 -18.02 12.50
C THR A 337 3.40 -19.41 12.97
N HIS A 338 4.64 -19.82 12.65
CA HIS A 338 5.20 -21.07 13.16
C HIS A 338 5.48 -21.03 14.67
N LEU A 339 6.09 -19.94 15.13
CA LEU A 339 6.45 -19.75 16.53
C LEU A 339 5.20 -19.62 17.39
N GLU A 340 4.19 -18.89 16.94
CA GLU A 340 2.89 -18.76 17.61
C GLU A 340 2.13 -20.08 17.68
N ALA A 341 2.05 -20.83 16.58
CA ALA A 341 1.50 -22.19 16.63
C ALA A 341 2.25 -23.08 17.62
N SER A 342 3.57 -22.94 17.72
CA SER A 342 4.39 -23.73 18.64
C SER A 342 4.13 -23.37 20.10
N LYS A 343 4.00 -22.08 20.43
CA LYS A 343 3.62 -21.61 21.78
C LYS A 343 2.24 -22.12 22.19
N LEU A 344 1.31 -22.19 21.24
CA LEU A 344 -0.08 -22.61 21.47
C LEU A 344 -0.28 -24.14 21.35
N GLY A 345 0.74 -24.91 20.97
CA GLY A 345 0.61 -26.34 20.75
C GLY A 345 -0.27 -26.74 19.56
N ILE A 346 -0.52 -25.82 18.63
CA ILE A 346 -1.41 -26.01 17.47
C ILE A 346 -0.77 -26.98 16.47
N LYS A 347 -1.53 -27.99 16.03
CA LYS A 347 -1.14 -28.94 15.00
C LYS A 347 -1.66 -28.53 13.62
N GLY A 348 -1.23 -29.23 12.57
CA GLY A 348 -1.74 -29.03 11.22
C GLY A 348 -3.13 -29.64 11.01
N LEU A 349 -3.77 -29.24 9.92
CA LEU A 349 -5.06 -29.79 9.49
C LEU A 349 -4.92 -31.24 9.01
N ARG A 350 -6.01 -32.02 9.15
CA ARG A 350 -6.08 -33.35 8.57
C ARG A 350 -6.19 -33.24 7.05
N LYS A 351 -5.63 -34.20 6.32
CA LYS A 351 -5.60 -34.21 4.85
C LYS A 351 -7.01 -34.15 4.23
N GLU A 352 -8.00 -34.73 4.90
CA GLU A 352 -9.41 -34.77 4.50
C GLU A 352 -10.12 -33.41 4.60
N ASP A 353 -9.63 -32.51 5.47
CA ASP A 353 -10.18 -31.17 5.63
C ASP A 353 -9.58 -30.17 4.61
N LEU A 354 -8.69 -30.64 3.72
CA LEU A 354 -7.95 -29.79 2.79
C LEU A 354 -8.46 -29.89 1.34
N PRO A 355 -8.44 -28.78 0.60
CA PRO A 355 -8.73 -28.82 -0.84
C PRO A 355 -7.66 -29.64 -1.58
N SER A 356 -8.08 -30.33 -2.64
CA SER A 356 -7.16 -31.12 -3.47
C SER A 356 -6.19 -30.22 -4.24
N PHE A 357 -4.88 -30.39 -4.06
CA PHE A 357 -3.86 -29.60 -4.75
C PHE A 357 -4.02 -29.64 -6.29
N THR A 358 -4.13 -30.84 -6.86
CA THR A 358 -4.24 -31.03 -8.31
C THR A 358 -5.54 -30.49 -8.89
N GLY A 359 -6.65 -30.63 -8.16
CA GLY A 359 -7.95 -30.09 -8.56
C GLY A 359 -7.95 -28.57 -8.55
N THR A 360 -7.48 -27.97 -7.45
CA THR A 360 -7.38 -26.51 -7.31
C THR A 360 -6.42 -25.90 -8.33
N LEU A 361 -5.24 -26.51 -8.55
CA LEU A 361 -4.29 -26.02 -9.54
C LEU A 361 -4.90 -26.00 -10.94
N LYS A 362 -5.51 -27.10 -11.40
CA LYS A 362 -6.15 -27.17 -12.73
C LYS A 362 -7.33 -26.20 -12.87
N SER A 363 -8.08 -25.96 -11.79
CA SER A 363 -9.27 -25.12 -11.86
C SER A 363 -8.97 -23.62 -11.88
N GLY A 364 -7.76 -23.19 -11.52
CA GLY A 364 -7.41 -21.76 -11.44
C GLY A 364 -6.05 -21.36 -12.03
N LEU A 365 -5.31 -22.29 -12.64
CA LEU A 365 -4.03 -21.97 -13.31
C LEU A 365 -4.17 -20.84 -14.33
N HIS A 366 -5.34 -20.70 -14.96
CA HIS A 366 -5.63 -19.63 -15.91
C HIS A 366 -5.54 -18.23 -15.29
N TYR A 367 -5.77 -18.05 -13.99
CA TYR A 367 -5.59 -16.74 -13.32
C TYR A 367 -4.13 -16.30 -13.25
N LEU A 368 -3.16 -17.21 -13.42
CA LEU A 368 -1.74 -16.86 -13.50
C LEU A 368 -1.33 -16.35 -14.88
N ILE A 369 -2.10 -16.64 -15.93
CA ILE A 369 -1.80 -16.21 -17.30
C ILE A 369 -1.73 -14.68 -17.44
N PRO A 370 -2.69 -13.86 -16.95
CA PRO A 370 -2.58 -12.41 -17.05
C PRO A 370 -1.41 -11.84 -16.23
N LEU A 371 -1.07 -12.46 -15.09
CA LEU A 371 0.12 -12.08 -14.30
C LEU A 371 1.42 -12.45 -15.04
N GLY A 372 1.45 -13.61 -15.69
CA GLY A 372 2.56 -14.03 -16.54
C GLY A 372 2.73 -13.12 -17.76
N MET A 373 1.63 -12.69 -18.38
CA MET A 373 1.64 -11.71 -19.46
C MET A 373 2.20 -10.37 -18.99
N LEU A 374 1.76 -9.91 -17.82
CA LEU A 374 2.26 -8.68 -17.21
C LEU A 374 3.78 -8.75 -16.96
N LEU A 375 4.26 -9.85 -16.37
CA LEU A 375 5.70 -10.07 -16.13
C LEU A 375 6.49 -10.19 -17.44
N TYR A 376 5.94 -10.86 -18.45
CA TYR A 376 6.57 -11.01 -19.75
C TYR A 376 6.75 -9.66 -20.46
N GLU A 377 5.70 -8.83 -20.47
CA GLU A 377 5.73 -7.49 -21.03
C GLU A 377 6.74 -6.58 -20.32
N LEU A 378 6.78 -6.62 -18.98
CA LEU A 378 7.69 -5.79 -18.17
C LEU A 378 9.15 -6.23 -18.21
N VAL A 379 9.41 -7.55 -18.12
CA VAL A 379 10.77 -8.08 -17.90
C VAL A 379 11.43 -8.48 -19.20
N ILE A 380 10.70 -9.13 -20.10
CA ILE A 380 11.24 -9.68 -21.34
C ILE A 380 11.15 -8.66 -22.47
N LEU A 381 9.95 -8.15 -22.74
CA LEU A 381 9.75 -7.15 -23.80
C LEU A 381 10.18 -5.73 -23.36
N ARG A 382 10.24 -5.47 -22.05
CA ARG A 382 10.59 -4.17 -21.46
C ARG A 382 9.68 -3.04 -21.97
N HIS A 383 8.42 -3.36 -22.20
CA HIS A 383 7.40 -2.35 -22.49
C HIS A 383 7.04 -1.56 -21.22
N SER A 384 6.34 -0.44 -21.42
CA SER A 384 5.92 0.41 -20.32
C SER A 384 4.88 -0.28 -19.43
N PRO A 385 4.81 0.05 -18.13
CA PRO A 385 3.87 -0.57 -17.19
C PRO A 385 2.41 -0.44 -17.61
N GLU A 386 2.02 0.71 -18.16
CA GLU A 386 0.66 0.96 -18.65
C GLU A 386 0.27 0.03 -19.82
N LEU A 387 1.20 -0.19 -20.77
CA LEU A 387 0.96 -1.11 -21.89
C LEU A 387 0.91 -2.57 -21.41
N ALA A 388 1.78 -2.94 -20.46
CA ALA A 388 1.79 -4.27 -19.86
C ALA A 388 0.47 -4.58 -19.14
N ALA A 389 -0.03 -3.65 -18.33
CA ALA A 389 -1.31 -3.78 -17.64
C ALA A 389 -2.48 -3.84 -18.63
N PHE A 390 -2.50 -2.96 -19.65
CA PHE A 390 -3.53 -2.98 -20.69
C PHE A 390 -3.62 -4.35 -21.38
N ARG A 391 -2.51 -4.91 -21.83
CA ARG A 391 -2.49 -6.23 -22.49
C ARG A 391 -2.86 -7.37 -21.53
N ALA A 392 -2.44 -7.31 -20.28
CA ALA A 392 -2.85 -8.26 -19.25
C ALA A 392 -4.37 -8.22 -19.01
N ILE A 393 -4.99 -7.02 -19.02
CA ILE A 393 -6.44 -6.86 -18.92
C ILE A 393 -7.16 -7.48 -20.12
N LEU A 394 -6.65 -7.28 -21.35
CA LEU A 394 -7.26 -7.90 -22.55
C LEU A 394 -7.20 -9.43 -22.48
N VAL A 395 -6.07 -9.99 -22.04
CA VAL A 395 -5.93 -11.43 -21.82
C VAL A 395 -6.91 -11.92 -20.76
N LEU A 396 -7.06 -11.17 -19.66
CA LEU A 396 -8.02 -11.48 -18.60
C LEU A 396 -9.47 -11.45 -19.10
N PHE A 397 -9.85 -10.51 -19.96
CA PHE A 397 -11.16 -10.52 -20.62
C PHE A 397 -11.37 -11.80 -21.41
N GLY A 398 -10.40 -12.21 -22.23
CA GLY A 398 -10.46 -13.48 -22.97
C GLY A 398 -10.63 -14.70 -22.06
N ILE A 399 -9.95 -14.70 -20.90
CA ILE A 399 -10.05 -15.77 -19.90
C ILE A 399 -11.42 -15.82 -19.25
N ILE A 400 -12.02 -14.67 -18.91
CA ILE A 400 -13.38 -14.60 -18.36
C ILE A 400 -14.38 -15.20 -19.35
N PHE A 401 -14.29 -14.83 -20.64
CA PHE A 401 -15.13 -15.41 -21.68
C PHE A 401 -14.95 -16.93 -21.79
N TYR A 402 -13.70 -17.40 -21.83
CA TYR A 402 -13.40 -18.84 -21.89
C TYR A 402 -13.96 -19.61 -20.68
N GLN A 403 -13.78 -19.07 -19.48
CA GLN A 403 -14.25 -19.67 -18.23
C GLN A 403 -15.77 -19.81 -18.20
N GLU A 404 -16.51 -18.75 -18.52
CA GLU A 404 -17.97 -18.78 -18.49
C GLU A 404 -18.57 -19.62 -19.61
N ILE A 405 -17.94 -19.63 -20.79
CA ILE A 405 -18.34 -20.55 -21.88
C ILE A 405 -18.14 -22.00 -21.45
N ARG A 406 -17.00 -22.34 -20.84
CA ARG A 406 -16.72 -23.68 -20.32
C ARG A 406 -17.72 -24.08 -19.23
N ASN A 407 -17.99 -23.19 -18.28
CA ASN A 407 -18.95 -23.43 -17.19
C ASN A 407 -20.36 -23.65 -17.75
N ALA A 408 -20.81 -22.83 -18.71
CA ALA A 408 -22.10 -23.00 -19.35
C ALA A 408 -22.23 -24.34 -20.09
N VAL A 409 -21.18 -24.80 -20.78
CA VAL A 409 -21.18 -26.13 -21.42
C VAL A 409 -21.28 -27.25 -20.39
N LEU A 410 -20.52 -27.17 -19.29
CA LEU A 410 -20.54 -28.17 -18.22
C LEU A 410 -21.88 -28.21 -17.47
N GLU A 411 -22.48 -27.04 -17.25
CA GLU A 411 -23.73 -26.87 -16.51
C GLU A 411 -24.97 -26.92 -17.42
N LYS A 412 -24.77 -27.27 -18.70
CA LYS A 412 -25.82 -27.35 -19.74
C LYS A 412 -26.66 -26.07 -19.87
N ARG A 413 -26.05 -24.91 -19.63
CA ARG A 413 -26.65 -23.59 -19.86
C ARG A 413 -26.41 -23.15 -21.31
N GLY A 414 -27.34 -22.36 -21.88
CA GLY A 414 -27.20 -21.87 -23.25
C GLY A 414 -26.02 -20.90 -23.42
N GLN A 415 -25.37 -20.89 -24.60
CA GLN A 415 -24.19 -20.04 -24.87
C GLN A 415 -24.47 -18.54 -24.68
N GLY A 416 -25.69 -18.07 -24.96
CA GLY A 416 -26.08 -16.67 -24.69
C GLY A 416 -26.00 -16.28 -23.21
N SER A 417 -26.28 -17.22 -22.30
CA SER A 417 -26.15 -16.97 -20.86
C SER A 417 -24.69 -16.80 -20.42
N ALA A 418 -23.75 -17.50 -21.07
CA ALA A 418 -22.32 -17.38 -20.80
C ALA A 418 -21.76 -16.01 -21.20
N VAL A 419 -22.16 -15.51 -22.38
CA VAL A 419 -21.75 -14.19 -22.86
C VAL A 419 -22.28 -13.09 -21.94
N LEU A 420 -23.56 -13.19 -21.53
CA LEU A 420 -24.16 -12.25 -20.57
C LEU A 420 -23.47 -12.29 -19.20
N ALA A 421 -23.12 -13.48 -18.70
CA ALA A 421 -22.37 -13.63 -17.46
C ALA A 421 -20.97 -13.01 -17.56
N SER A 422 -20.26 -13.25 -18.67
CA SER A 422 -18.94 -12.67 -18.94
C SER A 422 -18.98 -11.14 -18.98
N LEU A 423 -19.93 -10.57 -19.73
CA LEU A 423 -20.12 -9.12 -19.80
C LEU A 423 -20.51 -8.52 -18.45
N LYS A 424 -21.28 -9.25 -17.63
CA LYS A 424 -21.61 -8.83 -16.28
C LYS A 424 -20.37 -8.79 -15.39
N ILE A 425 -19.51 -9.81 -15.40
CA ILE A 425 -18.25 -9.83 -14.64
C ILE A 425 -17.34 -8.68 -15.08
N ILE A 426 -17.18 -8.47 -16.39
CA ILE A 426 -16.36 -7.38 -16.93
C ILE A 426 -16.93 -6.02 -16.52
N ARG A 427 -18.24 -5.80 -16.69
CA ARG A 427 -18.92 -4.56 -16.28
C ARG A 427 -18.74 -4.30 -14.79
N ASP A 428 -18.97 -5.29 -13.95
CA ASP A 428 -18.88 -5.15 -12.50
C ASP A 428 -17.41 -4.92 -12.07
N GLY A 429 -16.45 -5.51 -12.79
CA GLY A 429 -15.01 -5.25 -12.63
C GLY A 429 -14.60 -3.84 -13.03
N LEU A 430 -15.10 -3.31 -14.16
CA LEU A 430 -14.87 -1.92 -14.60
C LEU A 430 -15.43 -0.91 -13.59
N ILE A 431 -16.64 -1.15 -13.09
CA ILE A 431 -17.27 -0.30 -12.06
C ILE A 431 -16.46 -0.37 -10.76
N GLN A 432 -16.10 -1.56 -10.30
CA GLN A 432 -15.31 -1.73 -9.06
C GLN A 432 -13.93 -1.08 -9.18
N GLY A 433 -13.24 -1.26 -10.32
CA GLY A 433 -11.94 -0.64 -10.59
C GLY A 433 -12.02 0.89 -10.50
N SER A 434 -13.03 1.49 -11.14
CA SER A 434 -13.29 2.93 -11.03
C SER A 434 -13.58 3.37 -9.59
N LYS A 435 -14.40 2.64 -8.83
CA LYS A 435 -14.72 2.98 -7.44
C LYS A 435 -13.50 2.92 -6.53
N ASN A 436 -12.71 1.86 -6.64
CA ASN A 436 -11.45 1.70 -5.91
C ASN A 436 -10.47 2.84 -6.24
N MET A 437 -10.50 3.34 -7.48
CA MET A 437 -9.62 4.41 -7.92
C MET A 437 -9.98 5.80 -7.38
N ILE A 438 -11.23 6.06 -6.99
CA ILE A 438 -11.66 7.38 -6.49
C ILE A 438 -10.78 7.84 -5.32
N ALA A 439 -10.53 6.93 -4.36
CA ALA A 439 -9.72 7.23 -3.18
C ALA A 439 -8.28 7.59 -3.55
N VAL A 440 -7.68 6.80 -4.46
CA VAL A 440 -6.29 6.98 -4.89
C VAL A 440 -6.13 8.28 -5.71
N ALA A 441 -7.03 8.55 -6.66
CA ALA A 441 -6.96 9.72 -7.52
C ALA A 441 -7.07 11.03 -6.72
N LEU A 442 -8.02 11.10 -5.79
CA LEU A 442 -8.23 12.28 -4.95
C LEU A 442 -7.17 12.43 -3.87
N ALA A 443 -6.65 11.32 -3.32
CA ALA A 443 -5.48 11.33 -2.47
C ALA A 443 -4.27 11.95 -3.19
N CYS A 444 -3.98 11.48 -4.41
CA CYS A 444 -2.88 11.99 -5.21
C CYS A 444 -3.02 13.49 -5.49
N ALA A 445 -4.22 13.93 -5.86
CA ALA A 445 -4.50 15.33 -6.16
C ALA A 445 -4.38 16.22 -4.91
N ALA A 446 -4.92 15.78 -3.77
CA ALA A 446 -4.85 16.51 -2.50
C ALA A 446 -3.43 16.53 -1.93
N ALA A 447 -2.69 15.43 -2.02
CA ALA A 447 -1.28 15.39 -1.66
C ALA A 447 -0.44 16.28 -2.58
N GLY A 448 -0.84 16.46 -3.84
CA GLY A 448 -0.26 17.46 -4.75
C GLY A 448 -0.32 18.90 -4.22
N ILE A 449 -1.31 19.24 -3.37
CA ILE A 449 -1.32 20.54 -2.67
C ILE A 449 -0.12 20.64 -1.72
N ILE A 450 0.15 19.59 -0.96
CA ILE A 450 1.27 19.53 0.00
C ILE A 450 2.59 19.62 -0.77
N VAL A 451 2.78 18.79 -1.80
CA VAL A 451 3.98 18.81 -2.66
C VAL A 451 4.20 20.21 -3.24
N GLY A 452 3.17 20.84 -3.79
CA GLY A 452 3.29 22.17 -4.39
C GLY A 452 3.64 23.26 -3.39
N VAL A 453 3.14 23.17 -2.15
CA VAL A 453 3.51 24.10 -1.07
C VAL A 453 4.97 23.87 -0.63
N VAL A 454 5.41 22.62 -0.53
CA VAL A 454 6.80 22.27 -0.18
C VAL A 454 7.77 22.81 -1.22
N ASN A 455 7.45 22.63 -2.52
CA ASN A 455 8.24 23.13 -3.65
C ASN A 455 8.32 24.67 -3.71
N MET A 456 7.44 25.40 -3.03
CA MET A 456 7.52 26.86 -2.93
C MET A 456 8.61 27.36 -1.96
N GLY A 457 9.32 26.46 -1.27
CA GLY A 457 10.47 26.78 -0.42
C GLY A 457 10.31 26.42 1.06
N ILE A 458 9.27 25.67 1.42
CA ILE A 458 9.06 25.22 2.82
C ILE A 458 9.95 24.01 3.15
N GLY A 459 10.31 23.18 2.16
CA GLY A 459 11.10 21.96 2.37
C GLY A 459 12.42 22.19 3.12
N GLY A 460 13.21 23.20 2.71
CA GLY A 460 14.51 23.48 3.33
C GLY A 460 14.43 23.89 4.81
N MET A 461 13.33 24.53 5.24
CA MET A 461 13.14 24.81 6.68
C MET A 461 12.93 23.52 7.47
N ILE A 462 12.11 22.60 6.95
CA ILE A 462 11.84 21.33 7.62
C ILE A 462 13.14 20.52 7.71
N SER A 463 13.96 20.50 6.66
CA SER A 463 15.32 19.93 6.70
C SER A 463 16.16 20.51 7.84
N ASN A 464 16.21 21.85 7.97
CA ASN A 464 16.99 22.51 9.03
C ASN A 464 16.49 22.16 10.43
N ILE A 465 15.18 22.07 10.65
CA ILE A 465 14.61 21.70 11.96
C ILE A 465 15.04 20.27 12.32
N VAL A 466 14.91 19.34 11.37
CA VAL A 466 15.28 17.94 11.61
C VAL A 466 16.79 17.80 11.80
N GLU A 467 17.62 18.52 11.04
CA GLU A 467 19.08 18.55 11.22
C GLU A 467 19.46 18.97 12.65
N ASN A 468 18.88 20.08 13.13
CA ASN A 468 19.15 20.58 14.48
C ASN A 468 18.74 19.57 15.56
N LEU A 469 17.60 18.90 15.38
CA LEU A 469 17.13 17.86 16.30
C LEU A 469 17.98 16.58 16.24
N ALA A 470 18.53 16.25 15.06
CA ALA A 470 19.35 15.07 14.87
C ALA A 470 20.78 15.23 15.43
N MET A 471 21.23 16.45 15.70
CA MET A 471 22.49 16.76 16.39
C MET A 471 23.73 16.07 15.77
N GLY A 472 23.76 15.90 14.46
CA GLY A 472 24.86 15.20 13.77
C GLY A 472 24.78 13.67 13.83
N ASN A 473 23.72 13.08 14.39
CA ASN A 473 23.58 11.64 14.56
C ASN A 473 22.60 11.05 13.53
N ILE A 474 23.11 10.19 12.66
CA ILE A 474 22.33 9.52 11.60
C ILE A 474 21.22 8.60 12.14
N PHE A 475 21.44 7.93 13.28
CA PHE A 475 20.41 7.09 13.89
C PHE A 475 19.27 7.94 14.45
N LEU A 476 19.59 9.09 15.02
CA LEU A 476 18.59 10.03 15.52
C LEU A 476 17.82 10.68 14.35
N LEU A 477 18.50 11.03 13.25
CA LEU A 477 17.86 11.46 12.01
C LEU A 477 16.81 10.44 11.55
N LEU A 478 17.22 9.19 11.38
CA LEU A 478 16.32 8.12 10.91
C LEU A 478 15.18 7.87 11.89
N LEU A 479 15.43 7.90 13.20
CA LEU A 479 14.39 7.75 14.22
C LEU A 479 13.36 8.89 14.17
N ILE A 480 13.82 10.15 14.08
CA ILE A 480 12.94 11.33 13.97
C ILE A 480 12.10 11.20 12.69
N THR A 481 12.73 10.87 11.57
CA THR A 481 12.02 10.74 10.28
C THR A 481 11.03 9.56 10.27
N ALA A 482 11.35 8.45 10.94
CA ALA A 482 10.47 7.30 11.09
C ALA A 482 9.25 7.65 11.95
N LEU A 483 9.45 8.31 13.10
CA LEU A 483 8.35 8.74 13.97
C LEU A 483 7.48 9.80 13.30
N ALA A 484 8.09 10.79 12.66
CA ALA A 484 7.37 11.79 11.87
C ALA A 484 6.56 11.13 10.75
N SER A 485 7.13 10.12 10.08
CA SER A 485 6.43 9.35 9.07
C SER A 485 5.21 8.64 9.66
N LEU A 486 5.37 7.84 10.71
CA LEU A 486 4.24 7.15 11.35
C LEU A 486 3.13 8.13 11.76
N LEU A 487 3.49 9.26 12.39
CA LEU A 487 2.52 10.27 12.84
C LEU A 487 1.78 10.95 11.69
N ILE A 488 2.49 11.34 10.63
CA ILE A 488 1.89 12.00 9.46
C ILE A 488 1.01 11.03 8.67
N GLY A 489 1.42 9.75 8.62
CA GLY A 489 0.71 8.72 7.86
C GLY A 489 -0.52 8.15 8.53
N MET A 490 -0.64 8.29 9.85
CA MET A 490 -1.79 7.76 10.59
C MET A 490 -3.11 8.32 10.05
N GLY A 491 -3.97 7.41 9.56
CA GLY A 491 -5.30 7.76 9.04
C GLY A 491 -5.32 8.26 7.59
N LEU A 492 -4.20 8.11 6.88
CA LEU A 492 -4.10 8.28 5.43
C LEU A 492 -3.99 6.90 4.77
N PRO A 493 -4.47 6.71 3.53
CA PRO A 493 -4.18 5.50 2.76
C PRO A 493 -2.70 5.48 2.38
N THR A 494 -2.05 4.32 2.41
CA THR A 494 -0.63 4.10 2.06
C THR A 494 -0.11 4.94 0.88
N THR A 495 -0.89 5.09 -0.21
CA THR A 495 -0.45 5.91 -1.36
C THR A 495 -0.36 7.40 -1.02
N ALA A 496 -1.39 7.95 -0.36
CA ALA A 496 -1.40 9.33 0.10
C ALA A 496 -0.26 9.57 1.10
N THR A 497 -0.13 8.63 2.05
CA THR A 497 0.90 8.58 3.06
C THR A 497 2.29 8.68 2.44
N TYR A 498 2.57 7.81 1.48
CA TYR A 498 3.85 7.80 0.76
C TYR A 498 4.11 9.10 0.02
N ILE A 499 3.14 9.70 -0.68
CA ILE A 499 3.37 10.97 -1.41
C ILE A 499 3.79 12.09 -0.47
N VAL A 500 3.11 12.20 0.69
CA VAL A 500 3.43 13.21 1.70
C VAL A 500 4.83 12.95 2.27
N MET A 501 5.17 11.71 2.60
CA MET A 501 6.51 11.34 3.09
C MET A 501 7.60 11.50 2.04
N ALA A 502 7.35 11.14 0.78
CA ALA A 502 8.33 11.22 -0.29
C ALA A 502 8.69 12.66 -0.63
N SER A 503 7.75 13.60 -0.48
CA SER A 503 8.00 15.03 -0.70
C SER A 503 8.62 15.73 0.51
N LEU A 504 8.35 15.25 1.73
CA LEU A 504 8.87 15.86 2.95
C LEU A 504 10.11 15.14 3.48
N THR A 505 10.00 13.84 3.72
CA THR A 505 10.94 13.03 4.50
C THR A 505 12.09 12.48 3.66
N ALA A 506 11.84 12.01 2.44
CA ALA A 506 12.91 11.45 1.60
C ALA A 506 14.04 12.48 1.29
N PRO A 507 13.74 13.75 0.95
CA PRO A 507 14.76 14.77 0.77
C PRO A 507 15.57 15.02 2.05
N ILE A 508 14.91 15.07 3.21
CA ILE A 508 15.56 15.29 4.51
C ILE A 508 16.56 14.17 4.80
N ILE A 509 16.17 12.91 4.59
CA ILE A 509 17.05 11.74 4.81
C ILE A 509 18.32 11.86 3.94
N VAL A 510 18.16 12.20 2.66
CA VAL A 510 19.28 12.28 1.71
C VAL A 510 20.16 13.50 1.96
N GLU A 511 19.56 14.68 2.13
CA GLU A 511 20.26 15.96 2.32
C GLU A 511 21.00 15.98 3.65
N VAL A 512 20.30 15.74 4.77
CA VAL A 512 20.90 15.76 6.11
C VAL A 512 21.85 14.57 6.31
N GLY A 513 21.54 13.40 5.74
CA GLY A 513 22.47 12.27 5.71
C GLY A 513 23.79 12.63 5.01
N GLY A 514 23.71 13.34 3.88
CA GLY A 514 24.87 13.86 3.17
C GLY A 514 25.72 14.82 4.01
N LEU A 515 25.09 15.72 4.78
CA LEU A 515 25.77 16.61 5.72
C LEU A 515 26.54 15.83 6.80
N TYR A 516 26.06 14.64 7.17
CA TYR A 516 26.73 13.76 8.14
C TYR A 516 27.75 12.81 7.50
N ASN A 517 28.17 13.08 6.26
CA ASN A 517 29.06 12.24 5.45
C ASN A 517 28.54 10.81 5.23
N TYR A 518 27.21 10.63 5.23
CA TYR A 518 26.57 9.36 5.00
C TYR A 518 25.70 9.41 3.73
N VAL A 519 26.21 8.84 2.64
CA VAL A 519 25.52 8.86 1.34
C VAL A 519 24.44 7.78 1.32
N ILE A 520 23.18 8.20 1.39
CA ILE A 520 22.02 7.31 1.29
C ILE A 520 21.55 7.26 -0.17
N PRO A 521 21.50 6.07 -0.80
CA PRO A 521 20.89 5.95 -2.12
C PRO A 521 19.45 6.45 -2.09
N ILE A 522 19.07 7.28 -3.07
CA ILE A 522 17.73 7.86 -3.13
C ILE A 522 16.61 6.80 -3.10
N MET A 523 16.83 5.65 -3.75
CA MET A 523 15.92 4.50 -3.69
C MET A 523 15.70 4.00 -2.25
N SER A 524 16.76 3.95 -1.44
CA SER A 524 16.66 3.57 -0.03
C SER A 524 15.81 4.56 0.76
N ALA A 525 15.98 5.87 0.54
CA ALA A 525 15.19 6.89 1.23
C ALA A 525 13.69 6.81 0.87
N HIS A 526 13.37 6.60 -0.41
CA HIS A 526 11.98 6.45 -0.86
C HIS A 526 11.36 5.13 -0.38
N LEU A 527 12.09 4.01 -0.42
CA LEU A 527 11.60 2.75 0.15
C LEU A 527 11.46 2.83 1.68
N PHE A 528 12.33 3.55 2.37
CA PHE A 528 12.18 3.81 3.80
C PHE A 528 10.87 4.54 4.10
N CYS A 529 10.60 5.63 3.39
CA CYS A 529 9.33 6.35 3.49
C CYS A 529 8.12 5.45 3.16
N PHE A 530 8.24 4.61 2.12
CA PHE A 530 7.18 3.69 1.74
C PHE A 530 6.88 2.64 2.83
N TYR A 531 7.93 2.06 3.44
CA TYR A 531 7.78 1.09 4.52
C TYR A 531 7.09 1.72 5.74
N PHE A 532 7.56 2.89 6.21
CA PHE A 532 6.90 3.58 7.32
C PHE A 532 5.50 4.06 6.96
N GLY A 533 5.24 4.37 5.69
CA GLY A 533 3.91 4.70 5.22
C GLY A 533 2.94 3.52 5.31
N ILE A 534 3.38 2.31 4.96
CA ILE A 534 2.60 1.08 5.13
C ILE A 534 2.38 0.77 6.61
N LEU A 535 3.40 0.90 7.44
CA LEU A 535 3.29 0.68 8.89
C LEU A 535 2.37 1.70 9.57
N ALA A 536 2.24 2.91 9.05
CA ALA A 536 1.31 3.90 9.56
C ALA A 536 -0.15 3.43 9.45
N ASP A 537 -0.49 2.67 8.40
CA ASP A 537 -1.83 2.09 8.19
C ASP A 537 -2.20 1.03 9.24
N ASP A 538 -1.21 0.41 9.90
CA ASP A 538 -1.38 -0.57 10.99
C ASP A 538 -1.21 0.05 12.39
N THR A 539 -0.68 1.27 12.49
CA THR A 539 -0.30 1.88 13.77
C THR A 539 -1.54 2.23 14.63
N PRO A 540 -1.65 1.72 15.87
CA PRO A 540 -2.71 2.12 16.80
C PRO A 540 -2.61 3.61 17.21
N PRO A 541 -3.72 4.29 17.50
CA PRO A 541 -5.09 3.77 17.63
C PRO A 541 -5.89 3.73 16.31
N VAL A 542 -5.30 4.13 15.17
CA VAL A 542 -6.07 4.31 13.92
C VAL A 542 -6.24 3.01 13.14
N GLY A 543 -5.17 2.22 12.99
CA GLY A 543 -5.07 0.92 12.32
C GLY A 543 -6.36 0.37 11.65
N LEU A 544 -6.80 0.92 10.51
CA LEU A 544 -8.10 0.60 9.91
C LEU A 544 -8.20 -0.88 9.49
N ALA A 545 -7.08 -1.45 9.07
CA ALA A 545 -6.92 -2.87 8.81
C ALA A 545 -7.29 -3.73 10.04
N ALA A 546 -6.85 -3.32 11.23
CA ALA A 546 -7.16 -4.00 12.47
C ALA A 546 -8.64 -3.92 12.83
N TYR A 547 -9.33 -2.82 12.51
CA TYR A 547 -10.79 -2.72 12.66
C TYR A 547 -11.52 -3.72 11.74
N ALA A 548 -11.15 -3.79 10.46
CA ALA A 548 -11.75 -4.72 9.52
C ALA A 548 -11.53 -6.18 9.93
N ALA A 549 -10.30 -6.56 10.28
CA ALA A 549 -9.97 -7.92 10.70
C ALA A 549 -10.62 -8.29 12.03
N SER A 550 -10.68 -7.36 12.99
CA SER A 550 -11.31 -7.58 14.29
C SER A 550 -12.81 -7.80 14.17
N ALA A 551 -13.46 -7.12 13.24
CA ALA A 551 -14.88 -7.29 12.97
C ALA A 551 -15.19 -8.67 12.35
N ILE A 552 -14.25 -9.24 11.57
CA ILE A 552 -14.36 -10.63 11.07
C ILE A 552 -14.04 -11.65 12.19
N ALA A 553 -13.07 -11.34 13.04
CA ALA A 553 -12.62 -12.25 14.10
C ALA A 553 -13.50 -12.24 15.35
N GLU A 554 -14.35 -11.23 15.52
CA GLU A 554 -15.10 -10.94 16.76
C GLU A 554 -14.13 -10.71 17.93
N SER A 555 -13.17 -9.80 17.74
CA SER A 555 -12.17 -9.40 18.74
C SER A 555 -12.10 -7.88 18.90
N GLU A 556 -11.48 -7.40 19.97
CA GLU A 556 -11.32 -5.96 20.20
C GLU A 556 -10.33 -5.32 19.20
N PRO A 557 -10.69 -4.22 18.49
CA PRO A 557 -9.84 -3.61 17.47
C PRO A 557 -8.48 -3.12 17.94
N ILE A 558 -8.42 -2.37 19.05
CA ILE A 558 -7.16 -1.77 19.53
C ILE A 558 -6.16 -2.84 19.99
N PRO A 559 -6.53 -3.83 20.83
CA PRO A 559 -5.63 -4.92 21.18
C PRO A 559 -5.17 -5.75 19.97
N THR A 560 -6.03 -5.94 18.97
CA THR A 560 -5.67 -6.60 17.71
C THR A 560 -4.65 -5.78 16.94
N GLY A 561 -4.85 -4.47 16.79
CA GLY A 561 -3.92 -3.58 16.11
C GLY A 561 -2.56 -3.52 16.79
N ILE A 562 -2.52 -3.45 18.13
CA ILE A 562 -1.24 -3.53 18.87
C ILE A 562 -0.53 -4.86 18.58
N GLN A 563 -1.27 -5.97 18.55
CA GLN A 563 -0.69 -7.27 18.25
C GLN A 563 -0.21 -7.39 16.80
N GLY A 564 -0.95 -6.83 15.84
CA GLY A 564 -0.58 -6.75 14.42
C GLY A 564 0.69 -5.94 14.23
N PHE A 565 0.73 -4.74 14.81
CA PHE A 565 1.88 -3.84 14.76
C PHE A 565 3.13 -4.48 15.37
N LEU A 566 2.98 -5.21 16.48
CA LEU A 566 4.09 -5.97 17.07
C LEU A 566 4.58 -7.11 16.18
N TYR A 567 3.72 -7.71 15.35
CA TYR A 567 4.18 -8.63 14.33
C TYR A 567 4.94 -7.86 13.24
N ASP A 568 4.40 -6.74 12.76
CA ASP A 568 4.98 -5.96 11.65
C ASP A 568 6.20 -5.11 12.00
N ILE A 569 6.60 -5.03 13.27
CA ILE A 569 7.83 -4.34 13.68
C ILE A 569 9.08 -4.83 12.91
N ARG A 570 9.07 -6.09 12.46
CA ARG A 570 10.11 -6.68 11.59
C ARG A 570 10.28 -5.90 10.29
N THR A 571 9.19 -5.40 9.73
CA THR A 571 9.14 -4.61 8.49
C THR A 571 9.86 -3.28 8.71
N SER A 572 9.62 -2.62 9.86
CA SER A 572 10.34 -1.40 10.27
C SER A 572 11.84 -1.66 10.39
N VAL A 573 12.22 -2.79 11.01
CA VAL A 573 13.62 -3.14 11.22
C VAL A 573 14.34 -3.36 9.89
N ILE A 574 13.74 -4.07 8.93
CA ILE A 574 14.29 -4.19 7.57
C ILE A 574 14.52 -2.81 6.95
N ALA A 575 13.61 -1.85 7.16
CA ALA A 575 13.74 -0.50 6.60
C ALA A 575 14.99 0.22 7.09
N PHE A 576 15.30 0.14 8.38
CA PHE A 576 16.57 0.64 8.91
C PHE A 576 17.76 -0.12 8.33
N LEU A 577 17.68 -1.45 8.24
CA LEU A 577 18.79 -2.28 7.80
C LEU A 577 19.21 -2.00 6.35
N PHE A 578 18.27 -1.76 5.43
CA PHE A 578 18.65 -1.48 4.03
C PHE A 578 19.20 -0.07 3.80
N ILE A 579 18.96 0.87 4.74
CA ILE A 579 19.64 2.17 4.72
C ILE A 579 21.13 1.97 4.99
N PHE A 580 21.46 1.11 5.97
CA PHE A 580 22.84 0.82 6.36
C PHE A 580 23.53 -0.24 5.48
N ASN A 581 22.75 -1.12 4.86
CA ASN A 581 23.22 -2.13 3.92
C ASN A 581 22.38 -2.16 2.63
N PRO A 582 22.67 -1.26 1.66
CA PRO A 582 21.96 -1.22 0.37
C PRO A 582 22.05 -2.49 -0.47
N ASP A 583 22.92 -3.45 -0.13
CA ASP A 583 22.93 -4.79 -0.74
C ASP A 583 21.58 -5.48 -0.63
N LEU A 584 20.81 -5.21 0.44
CA LEU A 584 19.46 -5.72 0.61
C LEU A 584 18.51 -5.20 -0.47
N LEU A 585 18.81 -4.07 -1.10
CA LEU A 585 18.08 -3.51 -2.25
C LEU A 585 18.72 -3.87 -3.59
N LEU A 586 19.68 -4.80 -3.60
CA LEU A 586 20.49 -5.15 -4.77
C LEU A 586 21.22 -3.94 -5.37
N HIS A 587 21.48 -2.90 -4.57
CA HIS A 587 22.21 -1.72 -5.05
C HIS A 587 23.67 -2.07 -5.29
N GLY A 588 24.14 -1.91 -6.53
CA GLY A 588 25.50 -2.29 -6.93
C GLY A 588 25.74 -3.80 -7.11
N ILE A 589 24.69 -4.63 -7.01
CA ILE A 589 24.79 -6.09 -7.21
C ILE A 589 24.33 -6.46 -8.61
N ASN A 590 25.26 -6.91 -9.45
CA ASN A 590 24.99 -7.22 -10.86
C ASN A 590 25.00 -8.73 -11.18
N ASN A 591 25.32 -9.57 -10.20
CA ASN A 591 25.54 -11.01 -10.34
C ASN A 591 24.50 -11.82 -9.54
N TRP A 592 23.87 -12.79 -10.20
CA TRP A 592 22.86 -13.65 -9.59
C TRP A 592 23.32 -14.41 -8.35
N PRO A 593 24.53 -15.01 -8.31
CA PRO A 593 24.97 -15.76 -7.12
C PRO A 593 25.06 -14.90 -5.86
N GLN A 594 25.55 -13.66 -5.98
CA GLN A 594 25.65 -12.73 -4.85
C GLN A 594 24.26 -12.28 -4.39
N GLY A 595 23.37 -11.94 -5.32
CA GLY A 595 21.99 -11.59 -5.00
C GLY A 595 21.26 -12.74 -4.28
N LEU A 596 21.42 -13.98 -4.75
CA LEU A 596 20.86 -15.17 -4.10
C LEU A 596 21.49 -15.43 -2.72
N LEU A 597 22.79 -15.19 -2.56
CA LEU A 597 23.46 -15.30 -1.28
C LEU A 597 22.91 -14.27 -0.28
N VAL A 598 22.82 -12.99 -0.66
CA VAL A 598 22.24 -11.94 0.18
C VAL A 598 20.80 -12.29 0.56
N PHE A 599 20.00 -12.75 -0.40
CA PHE A 599 18.63 -13.18 -0.16
C PHE A 599 18.56 -14.33 0.85
N ALA A 600 19.33 -15.41 0.64
CA ALA A 600 19.34 -16.55 1.55
C ALA A 600 19.79 -16.16 2.97
N MET A 601 20.81 -15.31 3.08
CA MET A 601 21.29 -14.85 4.38
C MET A 601 20.30 -13.92 5.08
N ALA A 602 19.60 -13.06 4.33
CA ALA A 602 18.55 -12.21 4.86
C ALA A 602 17.36 -13.04 5.40
N LEU A 603 16.98 -14.14 4.73
CA LEU A 603 15.96 -15.07 5.26
C LEU A 603 16.40 -15.68 6.59
N VAL A 604 17.64 -16.17 6.68
CA VAL A 604 18.16 -16.75 7.92
C VAL A 604 18.28 -15.69 9.02
N GLY A 605 18.78 -14.50 8.69
CA GLY A 605 18.87 -13.35 9.58
C GLY A 605 17.51 -12.93 10.12
N MET A 606 16.47 -12.97 9.28
CA MET A 606 15.10 -12.74 9.70
C MET A 606 14.59 -13.84 10.63
N SER A 607 14.84 -15.12 10.33
CA SER A 607 14.42 -16.20 11.24
C SER A 607 15.05 -16.07 12.64
N ALA A 608 16.31 -15.63 12.73
CA ALA A 608 16.98 -15.35 13.99
C ALA A 608 16.35 -14.15 14.71
N PHE A 609 16.02 -13.08 13.97
CA PHE A 609 15.30 -11.93 14.50
C PHE A 609 13.94 -12.32 15.07
N GLU A 610 13.17 -13.15 14.36
CA GLU A 610 11.85 -13.59 14.82
C GLU A 610 11.93 -14.48 16.04
N CYS A 611 12.95 -15.33 16.14
CA CYS A 611 13.19 -16.10 17.37
C CYS A 611 13.39 -15.17 18.57
N PHE A 612 14.11 -14.06 18.40
CA PHE A 612 14.26 -13.02 19.42
C PHE A 612 12.92 -12.30 19.68
N ALA A 613 12.29 -11.72 18.66
CA ALA A 613 11.10 -10.88 18.76
C ALA A 613 9.92 -11.63 19.38
N GLN A 614 9.76 -12.92 19.04
CA GLN A 614 8.72 -13.78 19.58
C GLN A 614 9.07 -14.37 20.96
N ASN A 615 10.27 -14.11 21.49
CA ASN A 615 10.78 -14.69 22.74
C ASN A 615 10.67 -16.23 22.78
N TRP A 616 10.81 -16.87 21.61
CA TRP A 616 10.60 -18.31 21.43
C TRP A 616 11.30 -18.82 20.17
N CYS A 617 11.93 -19.99 20.26
CA CYS A 617 12.42 -20.72 19.08
C CYS A 617 11.92 -22.18 19.14
N PHE A 618 12.71 -23.11 19.67
CA PHE A 618 12.21 -24.46 20.00
C PHE A 618 11.55 -24.50 21.38
N THR A 619 12.02 -23.62 22.26
CA THR A 619 11.57 -23.44 23.65
C THR A 619 11.61 -21.95 23.97
N LYS A 620 11.03 -21.54 25.11
CA LYS A 620 11.06 -20.16 25.58
C LYS A 620 12.52 -19.69 25.72
N ASN A 621 12.83 -18.55 25.14
CA ASN A 621 14.18 -18.01 25.21
C ASN A 621 14.51 -17.62 26.66
N LYS A 622 15.75 -17.89 27.05
CA LYS A 622 16.34 -17.33 28.27
C LYS A 622 17.07 -16.05 27.93
N TRP A 623 17.38 -15.26 28.96
CA TRP A 623 18.08 -13.98 28.81
C TRP A 623 19.39 -14.11 28.04
N TYR A 624 20.10 -15.24 28.17
CA TYR A 624 21.35 -15.49 27.45
C TYR A 624 21.16 -15.96 26.01
N ASP A 625 19.96 -16.40 25.58
CA ASP A 625 19.71 -16.76 24.17
C ASP A 625 19.57 -15.47 23.31
N ILE A 626 19.14 -14.37 23.93
CA ILE A 626 18.82 -13.09 23.27
C ILE A 626 20.02 -12.45 22.55
N PRO A 627 21.19 -12.25 23.20
CA PRO A 627 22.33 -11.61 22.55
C PRO A 627 22.80 -12.36 21.30
N PHE A 628 22.73 -13.69 21.31
CA PHE A 628 23.15 -14.48 20.16
C PHE A 628 22.16 -14.42 18.99
N PHE A 629 20.84 -14.42 19.24
CA PHE A 629 19.87 -14.22 18.15
C PHE A 629 20.02 -12.83 17.52
N LEU A 630 20.20 -11.80 18.33
CA LEU A 630 20.46 -10.44 17.85
C LEU A 630 21.79 -10.33 17.10
N ALA A 631 22.87 -10.93 17.63
CA ALA A 631 24.18 -10.93 16.97
C ALA A 631 24.15 -11.70 15.65
N ALA A 632 23.48 -12.86 15.60
CA ALA A 632 23.31 -13.61 14.37
C ALA A 632 22.52 -12.80 13.33
N SER A 633 21.39 -12.22 13.75
CA SER A 633 20.55 -11.39 12.87
C SER A 633 21.34 -10.19 12.33
N PHE A 634 22.00 -9.42 13.21
CA PHE A 634 22.79 -8.26 12.82
C PHE A 634 23.94 -8.62 11.87
N THR A 635 24.65 -9.72 12.14
CA THR A 635 25.76 -10.18 11.28
C THR A 635 25.26 -10.59 9.89
N LEU A 636 24.11 -11.25 9.81
CA LEU A 636 23.53 -11.72 8.55
C LEU A 636 22.90 -10.58 7.74
N PHE A 637 22.32 -9.57 8.38
CA PHE A 637 21.76 -8.41 7.70
C PHE A 637 22.78 -7.33 7.37
N HIS A 638 23.79 -7.13 8.21
CA HIS A 638 24.80 -6.09 8.03
C HIS A 638 26.23 -6.63 8.23
N PRO A 639 26.68 -7.55 7.34
CA PRO A 639 28.01 -8.14 7.44
C PRO A 639 29.15 -7.11 7.35
N GLY A 640 28.94 -6.01 6.63
CA GLY A 640 29.93 -4.93 6.47
C GLY A 640 30.25 -4.20 7.78
N ALA A 641 29.27 -4.01 8.68
CA ALA A 641 29.52 -3.39 9.98
C ALA A 641 30.39 -4.29 10.86
N VAL A 642 30.14 -5.61 10.83
CA VAL A 642 30.95 -6.58 11.58
C VAL A 642 32.37 -6.67 11.01
N ALA A 643 32.52 -6.68 9.69
CA ALA A 643 33.84 -6.65 9.05
C ALA A 643 34.63 -5.40 9.45
N SER A 644 34.01 -4.23 9.40
CA SER A 644 34.62 -2.95 9.82
C SER A 644 35.01 -2.97 11.30
N PHE A 645 34.13 -3.47 12.18
CA PHE A 645 34.42 -3.61 13.61
C PHE A 645 35.62 -4.53 13.89
N LEU A 646 35.81 -5.56 13.06
CA LEU A 646 36.94 -6.49 13.15
C LEU A 646 38.18 -6.03 12.36
N ASN A 647 38.19 -4.82 11.81
CA ASN A 647 39.24 -4.29 10.93
C ASN A 647 39.53 -5.17 9.70
N ILE A 648 38.50 -5.87 9.20
CA ILE A 648 38.54 -6.63 7.96
C ILE A 648 38.08 -5.70 6.82
N ASP A 649 38.75 -5.79 5.67
CA ASP A 649 38.35 -5.05 4.47
C ASP A 649 36.85 -5.29 4.16
N THR A 650 36.10 -4.21 3.94
CA THR A 650 34.67 -4.25 3.61
C THR A 650 34.39 -4.94 2.29
N SER A 651 35.39 -5.08 1.41
CA SER A 651 35.31 -5.93 0.22
C SER A 651 35.06 -7.41 0.58
N MET A 652 35.56 -7.84 1.73
CA MET A 652 35.42 -9.19 2.27
C MET A 652 34.23 -9.36 3.22
N LYS A 653 33.28 -8.40 3.25
CA LYS A 653 32.13 -8.42 4.16
C LYS A 653 31.39 -9.77 4.15
N TYR A 654 31.20 -10.41 3.00
CA TYR A 654 30.44 -11.67 2.90
C TYR A 654 31.08 -12.86 3.63
N TYR A 655 32.37 -12.80 4.00
CA TYR A 655 33.00 -13.81 4.87
C TYR A 655 32.45 -13.80 6.30
N MET A 656 31.68 -12.78 6.68
CA MET A 656 31.00 -12.72 7.98
C MET A 656 29.73 -13.58 8.01
N PHE A 657 29.18 -14.01 6.86
CA PHE A 657 27.97 -14.84 6.84
C PHE A 657 28.13 -16.18 7.57
N PRO A 658 29.20 -16.97 7.36
CA PRO A 658 29.45 -18.18 8.16
C PRO A 658 29.50 -17.91 9.67
N VAL A 659 30.02 -16.75 10.10
CA VAL A 659 30.05 -16.37 11.51
C VAL A 659 28.61 -16.18 12.04
N GLY A 660 27.77 -15.45 11.32
CA GLY A 660 26.35 -15.28 11.66
C GLY A 660 25.59 -16.61 11.71
N LEU A 661 25.84 -17.51 10.75
CA LEU A 661 25.26 -18.86 10.73
C LEU A 661 25.73 -19.71 11.92
N ALA A 662 27.01 -19.63 12.27
CA ALA A 662 27.57 -20.35 13.41
C ALA A 662 26.95 -19.86 14.73
N ILE A 663 26.83 -18.54 14.92
CA ILE A 663 26.17 -17.95 16.08
C ILE A 663 24.73 -18.44 16.19
N TYR A 664 23.98 -18.43 15.08
CA TYR A 664 22.60 -18.93 15.07
C TYR A 664 22.53 -20.43 15.42
N GLY A 665 23.38 -21.25 14.81
CA GLY A 665 23.48 -22.68 15.05
C GLY A 665 23.82 -23.03 16.51
N ILE A 666 24.68 -22.24 17.16
CA ILE A 666 25.02 -22.41 18.59
C ILE A 666 23.77 -22.25 19.46
N VAL A 667 22.94 -21.23 19.23
CA VAL A 667 21.72 -21.03 20.04
C VAL A 667 20.72 -22.16 19.83
N LEU A 668 20.53 -22.57 18.57
CA LEU A 668 19.66 -23.69 18.24
C LEU A 668 20.12 -24.98 18.93
N PHE A 669 21.43 -25.21 18.97
CA PHE A 669 22.03 -26.34 19.68
C PHE A 669 21.82 -26.26 21.19
N ILE A 670 22.06 -25.09 21.80
CA ILE A 670 21.84 -24.84 23.23
C ILE A 670 20.37 -25.11 23.62
N GLN A 671 19.41 -24.65 22.82
CA GLN A 671 17.99 -24.91 23.07
C GLN A 671 17.64 -26.39 22.91
N LYS A 672 18.17 -27.07 21.89
CA LYS A 672 17.92 -28.50 21.68
C LYS A 672 18.49 -29.36 22.82
N MET A 673 19.67 -29.02 23.34
CA MET A 673 20.23 -29.67 24.54
C MET A 673 19.35 -29.45 25.78
N ARG A 674 18.77 -28.25 25.92
CA ARG A 674 17.86 -27.93 27.03
C ARG A 674 16.60 -28.77 27.00
N ILE A 675 15.98 -28.92 25.82
CA ILE A 675 14.80 -29.78 25.64
C ILE A 675 15.13 -31.23 26.00
N ARG A 676 16.24 -31.77 25.47
CA ARG A 676 16.66 -33.15 25.79
C ARG A 676 16.92 -33.37 27.28
N ARG A 677 17.49 -32.39 27.98
CA ARG A 677 17.68 -32.48 29.44
C ARG A 677 16.36 -32.47 30.20
N GLN A 678 15.35 -31.73 29.72
CA GLN A 678 14.02 -31.70 30.31
C GLN A 678 13.20 -32.96 30.02
N GLU A 679 13.43 -33.62 28.88
CA GLU A 679 12.79 -34.90 28.54
C GLU A 679 13.42 -36.09 29.30
N ALA A 680 14.65 -35.93 29.78
CA ALA A 680 15.40 -36.95 30.54
C ALA A 680 15.19 -36.89 32.06
N THR A 681 14.57 -35.82 32.56
CA THR A 681 14.16 -35.62 33.97
C THR A 681 12.66 -35.76 34.08
#